data_AF-A0A916MLP2-F1
#
_entry.id   AF-A0A916MLP2-F1
#
_cell.length_a   1.000
_cell.length_b   1.000
_cell.length_c   1.000
_cell.angle_alpha   90.00
_cell.angle_beta   90.00
_cell.angle_gamma   90.00
#
_symmetry.space_group_name_H-M   'P 1'
#
loop_
_entity.id
_entity.type
_entity.pdbx_description
1 polymer ?
#
loop_
_entity_poly.entity_id
_entity_poly.type
_entity_poly.pdbx_seq_one_letter_code
_entity_poly.pdbx_strand_id
1 'polypeptide(L)'
;MTRLRSWLKLAAAATATLALLASCHSMDPNRGVLERLDDATLRDLRNVFDSVGTDHADDAGDASFVRQAVPIVLGRKVRGHDELQMFVGLVQATDRQRFLRMLTHRSSPHYAEYVEHWSNFFVDKLRVHRETERDLRSCFTPLRAGPPNSNIAACIASNAPGISCRGSGTAAADFSMGDVLRSAIVADNLEPAYRAYLFPMVQKPSDGADATPLNRRDSIGETFAHVFLHRNLGCLGCHTTPHSVSGEIDINSQPSFWNRHHPVPGAFELAVYGADSGRDPHEVHAPFRPPGDLGGGSMRPWQMQSSCGSFPARTAIPTDTAVNLAGANFDAFMTRNLGRQSSVWDVEDTLRAGTGLLKTHGLRRYRLVASVSPSCTDHCVGVTSPPATPEPPTAVKNFIATCAAGCHGAGSATGLELQDANAALPTDWLARVVSEPARTGRCTDFPYLVVPGQPDRSCLNHLVQTNQMPPGGSTAQQKSDVRAWITSLPAGAGCDVGEPSVCTPSDNDNPAAFAYLTAMNIVDQVWEEAMGNPLTIANYYPRNPFARDILQNLTETVFVPSGWSLRELLVKTLSSEQFNRRAADTTTLASAYVQQPIAKPFEVNDPRFPPESAPGWAPGSPRPTPDFMHLIRHMREEDGRSRHRNAVGDSVYRYSTHTLLRSTHRALGWPNANHVNGGGGYPSDSLRKAMGQFFQDAEPGFRGVGFQALLRWEQDHGLCANRSGAAGDWISRVVTQLQSPPSGVTYVRGDVAMLLRDWLLGDGTLASTIPAGQTSDERTLLATLYGDLAMPVDVSTPAARNTLDAQMRAHCGALLMSPQFLLAGIAPEGIGPAPALRVCLPGEPCSFREICLAMEPAVRGALGLGRFVFPRPGVDLLKYACTDTTVTVEIRSLTLPEVDWACPKHICSVIHGGPQLKECAKDIQACMPRQPPGCRPGCAAIDCCGGPLPPIDQPHFNVVWIERAVVEQARGVTLHRGADGPRQRSGVPLEAGMRLQTGDWLEVQPGAELRIAGAGSVLQTPKGGAPKRGEADSVFLQVSGPEALAARAPEQLVAPVPRASILKATALPKAPTHEQRERVRQQPGRTAPRPEVGQGEGPRTSPRNLPVPK
;
A
#
# COMPACT_ATOMS: atom_id res chain seq x y z
N MET A 1 -34.35 -22.16 -3.31
CA MET A 1 -35.06 -21.38 -4.35
C MET A 1 -34.27 -20.18 -4.89
N THR A 2 -33.51 -19.43 -4.09
CA THR A 2 -32.84 -18.18 -4.52
C THR A 2 -31.97 -18.33 -5.78
N ARG A 3 -31.12 -19.37 -5.85
CA ARG A 3 -30.30 -19.68 -7.06
C ARG A 3 -31.15 -19.88 -8.33
N LEU A 4 -32.38 -20.39 -8.21
CA LEU A 4 -33.31 -20.56 -9.33
C LEU A 4 -33.85 -19.21 -9.82
N ARG A 5 -34.11 -18.25 -8.92
CA ARG A 5 -34.48 -16.87 -9.31
C ARG A 5 -33.34 -16.16 -10.02
N SER A 6 -32.08 -16.35 -9.59
CA SER A 6 -30.91 -15.81 -10.29
C SER A 6 -30.76 -16.42 -11.69
N TRP A 7 -30.93 -17.74 -11.83
CA TRP A 7 -30.92 -18.43 -13.13
C TRP A 7 -32.04 -17.96 -14.05
N LEU A 8 -33.27 -17.77 -13.54
CA LEU A 8 -34.39 -17.25 -14.32
C LEU A 8 -34.17 -15.80 -14.77
N LYS A 9 -33.52 -14.94 -13.96
CA LYS A 9 -33.10 -13.60 -14.38
C LYS A 9 -32.06 -13.64 -15.50
N LEU A 10 -31.02 -14.49 -15.38
CA LEU A 10 -30.03 -14.66 -16.45
C LEU A 10 -30.66 -15.20 -17.74
N ALA A 11 -31.54 -16.19 -17.64
CA ALA A 11 -32.25 -16.75 -18.80
C ALA A 11 -33.15 -15.70 -19.48
N ALA A 12 -33.86 -14.87 -18.70
CA ALA A 12 -34.65 -13.77 -19.25
C ALA A 12 -33.78 -12.73 -19.98
N ALA A 13 -32.66 -12.30 -19.37
CA ALA A 13 -31.72 -11.37 -19.99
C ALA A 13 -31.10 -11.93 -21.29
N ALA A 14 -30.66 -13.20 -21.28
CA ALA A 14 -30.15 -13.88 -22.47
C ALA A 14 -31.21 -13.99 -23.58
N THR A 15 -32.46 -14.29 -23.21
CA THR A 15 -33.59 -14.39 -24.16
C THR A 15 -33.93 -13.02 -24.77
N ALA A 16 -33.93 -11.94 -23.98
CA ALA A 16 -34.14 -10.58 -24.46
C ALA A 16 -33.02 -10.14 -25.43
N THR A 17 -31.75 -10.44 -25.10
CA THR A 17 -30.60 -10.16 -25.97
C THR A 17 -30.68 -10.94 -27.29
N LEU A 18 -31.05 -12.23 -27.25
CA LEU A 18 -31.28 -13.04 -28.45
C LEU A 18 -32.45 -12.51 -29.29
N ALA A 19 -33.54 -12.04 -28.67
CA ALA A 19 -34.67 -11.44 -29.37
C ALA A 19 -34.29 -10.12 -30.08
N LEU A 20 -33.48 -9.26 -29.45
CA LEU A 20 -32.92 -8.07 -30.12
C LEU A 20 -32.04 -8.46 -31.31
N LEU A 21 -31.10 -9.40 -31.12
CA LEU A 21 -30.18 -9.81 -32.18
C LEU A 21 -30.90 -10.45 -33.37
N ALA A 22 -31.92 -11.27 -33.13
CA ALA A 22 -32.77 -11.82 -34.18
C ALA A 22 -33.57 -10.74 -34.93
N SER A 23 -34.08 -9.74 -34.19
CA SER A 23 -34.81 -8.60 -34.77
C SER A 23 -33.91 -7.76 -35.69
N CYS A 24 -32.66 -7.51 -35.28
CA CYS A 24 -31.69 -6.75 -36.06
C CYS A 24 -31.20 -7.45 -37.35
N HIS A 25 -31.45 -8.75 -37.53
CA HIS A 25 -30.98 -9.52 -38.70
C HIS A 25 -31.99 -9.60 -39.87
N SER A 26 -33.13 -8.91 -39.79
CA SER A 26 -34.25 -9.13 -40.73
C SER A 26 -34.95 -7.89 -41.32
N MET A 27 -34.50 -6.66 -41.04
CA MET A 27 -35.22 -5.44 -41.49
C MET A 27 -34.37 -4.34 -42.12
N ASP A 28 -35.06 -3.53 -42.94
CA ASP A 28 -34.57 -2.42 -43.77
C ASP A 28 -33.96 -1.26 -42.93
N PRO A 29 -32.76 -0.74 -43.27
CA PRO A 29 -32.10 0.34 -42.54
C PRO A 29 -32.83 1.70 -42.56
N ASN A 30 -33.91 1.88 -43.33
CA ASN A 30 -34.57 3.18 -43.52
C ASN A 30 -35.72 3.50 -42.53
N ARG A 31 -35.82 2.84 -41.38
CA ARG A 31 -36.79 3.19 -40.31
C ARG A 31 -36.16 3.30 -38.94
N GLY A 32 -36.37 4.45 -38.28
CA GLY A 32 -35.85 4.75 -36.95
C GLY A 32 -36.43 3.83 -35.87
N VAL A 33 -35.56 3.10 -35.19
CA VAL A 33 -35.93 2.17 -34.09
C VAL A 33 -36.02 2.90 -32.73
N LEU A 34 -35.33 4.04 -32.58
CA LEU A 34 -35.19 4.76 -31.31
C LEU A 34 -36.49 5.38 -30.76
N GLU A 35 -37.49 5.63 -31.60
CA GLU A 35 -38.78 6.24 -31.18
C GLU A 35 -39.76 5.26 -30.51
N ARG A 36 -39.35 4.00 -30.25
CA ARG A 36 -40.24 2.95 -29.70
C ARG A 36 -39.71 2.24 -28.45
N LEU A 37 -38.56 2.63 -27.92
CA LEU A 37 -38.14 2.20 -26.59
C LEU A 37 -38.73 3.19 -25.59
N ASP A 38 -39.55 2.70 -24.65
CA ASP A 38 -40.10 3.56 -23.59
C ASP A 38 -39.03 3.92 -22.55
N ASP A 39 -39.29 4.98 -21.78
CA ASP A 39 -38.37 5.43 -20.73
C ASP A 39 -38.17 4.39 -19.62
N ALA A 40 -39.01 3.36 -19.52
CA ALA A 40 -38.81 2.24 -18.59
C ALA A 40 -37.72 1.30 -19.13
N THR A 41 -37.86 0.86 -20.39
CA THR A 41 -36.89 0.01 -21.08
C THR A 41 -35.53 0.69 -21.22
N LEU A 42 -35.48 1.99 -21.49
CA LEU A 42 -34.23 2.76 -21.52
C LEU A 42 -33.58 2.91 -20.14
N ARG A 43 -34.37 3.00 -19.06
CA ARG A 43 -33.84 2.96 -17.68
C ARG A 43 -33.31 1.57 -17.33
N ASP A 44 -34.04 0.50 -17.61
CA ASP A 44 -33.59 -0.85 -17.28
C ASP A 44 -32.37 -1.28 -18.10
N LEU A 45 -32.27 -0.88 -19.38
CA LEU A 45 -31.05 -1.08 -20.17
C LEU A 45 -29.86 -0.28 -19.59
N ARG A 46 -30.06 0.97 -19.16
CA ARG A 46 -29.02 1.74 -18.46
C ARG A 46 -28.60 1.06 -17.16
N ASN A 47 -29.55 0.70 -16.29
CA ASN A 47 -29.30 -0.04 -15.04
C ASN A 47 -28.47 -1.33 -15.30
N VAL A 48 -28.76 -2.05 -16.38
CA VAL A 48 -28.00 -3.25 -16.78
C VAL A 48 -26.59 -2.89 -17.26
N PHE A 49 -26.39 -1.86 -18.08
CA PHE A 49 -25.04 -1.43 -18.49
C PHE A 49 -24.21 -0.86 -17.33
N ASP A 50 -24.81 -0.09 -16.44
CA ASP A 50 -24.16 0.45 -15.24
C ASP A 50 -23.70 -0.69 -14.31
N SER A 51 -24.47 -1.78 -14.21
CA SER A 51 -24.07 -3.02 -13.49
C SER A 51 -23.02 -3.89 -14.19
N VAL A 52 -22.49 -3.48 -15.35
CA VAL A 52 -21.28 -4.05 -15.97
C VAL A 52 -20.04 -3.20 -15.63
N GLY A 53 -20.21 -2.02 -15.03
CA GLY A 53 -19.18 -1.38 -14.23
C GLY A 53 -18.86 -2.22 -12.99
N THR A 54 -17.63 -2.13 -12.48
CA THR A 54 -17.17 -2.90 -11.30
C THR A 54 -17.62 -2.31 -9.96
N ASP A 55 -18.64 -1.45 -9.98
CA ASP A 55 -19.13 -0.78 -8.77
C ASP A 55 -19.96 -1.77 -7.96
N HIS A 56 -19.60 -1.92 -6.68
CA HIS A 56 -20.33 -2.79 -5.77
C HIS A 56 -21.72 -2.18 -5.50
N ALA A 57 -22.70 -3.01 -5.14
CA ALA A 57 -24.09 -2.57 -4.89
C ALA A 57 -24.24 -1.58 -3.71
N ASP A 58 -23.15 -1.30 -3.00
CA ASP A 58 -22.98 -0.36 -1.91
C ASP A 58 -21.84 0.65 -2.18
N ASP A 59 -21.55 1.01 -3.43
CA ASP A 59 -20.77 2.23 -3.74
C ASP A 59 -21.64 3.51 -3.58
N ALA A 60 -21.05 4.59 -3.09
CA ALA A 60 -21.74 5.87 -2.83
C ALA A 60 -21.84 6.81 -4.06
N GLY A 61 -21.42 6.36 -5.24
CA GLY A 61 -21.40 7.13 -6.48
C GLY A 61 -20.27 8.16 -6.58
N ASP A 62 -20.05 8.66 -7.80
CA ASP A 62 -18.89 9.51 -8.11
C ASP A 62 -18.88 10.86 -7.37
N ALA A 63 -20.05 11.43 -7.04
CA ALA A 63 -20.13 12.66 -6.27
C ALA A 63 -19.62 12.47 -4.83
N SER A 64 -19.93 11.34 -4.20
CA SER A 64 -19.36 10.96 -2.90
C SER A 64 -17.87 10.66 -3.03
N PHE A 65 -17.47 9.92 -4.09
CA PHE A 65 -16.06 9.57 -4.34
C PHE A 65 -15.19 10.84 -4.45
N VAL A 66 -15.62 11.82 -5.24
CA VAL A 66 -14.91 13.10 -5.39
C VAL A 66 -14.87 13.87 -4.06
N ARG A 67 -16.00 13.98 -3.34
CA ARG A 67 -16.05 14.67 -2.03
C ARG A 67 -15.14 14.04 -0.98
N GLN A 68 -14.83 12.74 -1.06
CA GLN A 68 -13.95 12.03 -0.13
C GLN A 68 -12.48 11.99 -0.62
N ALA A 69 -12.25 11.74 -1.91
CA ALA A 69 -10.90 11.60 -2.48
C ALA A 69 -10.16 12.94 -2.59
N VAL A 70 -10.84 14.05 -2.90
CA VAL A 70 -10.21 15.37 -3.04
C VAL A 70 -9.58 15.86 -1.71
N PRO A 71 -10.24 15.73 -0.54
CA PRO A 71 -9.62 15.91 0.78
C PRO A 71 -8.35 15.09 1.03
N ILE A 72 -8.27 13.85 0.54
CA ILE A 72 -7.12 12.95 0.77
C ILE A 72 -5.98 13.24 -0.22
N VAL A 73 -6.29 13.57 -1.47
CA VAL A 73 -5.27 13.82 -2.49
C VAL A 73 -4.70 15.25 -2.39
N LEU A 74 -5.57 16.25 -2.22
CA LEU A 74 -5.19 17.68 -2.23
C LEU A 74 -5.16 18.32 -0.83
N GLY A 75 -5.52 17.57 0.21
CA GLY A 75 -5.63 18.08 1.58
C GLY A 75 -6.74 19.10 1.80
N ARG A 76 -7.69 19.26 0.86
CA ARG A 76 -8.80 20.21 0.99
C ARG A 76 -10.10 19.63 0.43
N LYS A 77 -11.24 20.10 0.92
CA LYS A 77 -12.54 19.85 0.28
C LYS A 77 -12.63 20.49 -1.11
N VAL A 78 -13.58 19.99 -1.90
CA VAL A 78 -14.09 20.66 -3.10
C VAL A 78 -14.73 22.00 -2.72
N ARG A 79 -14.61 23.00 -3.59
CA ARG A 79 -15.10 24.36 -3.39
C ARG A 79 -16.33 24.60 -4.24
N GLY A 80 -17.47 24.14 -3.71
CA GLY A 80 -18.78 24.32 -4.33
C GLY A 80 -19.09 23.44 -5.54
N HIS A 81 -20.29 23.66 -6.06
CA HIS A 81 -20.96 22.87 -7.09
C HIS A 81 -20.13 22.74 -8.36
N ASP A 82 -19.59 23.83 -8.88
CA ASP A 82 -18.84 23.85 -10.14
C ASP A 82 -17.57 22.98 -10.13
N GLU A 83 -16.78 23.01 -9.05
CA GLU A 83 -15.58 22.17 -8.92
C GLU A 83 -15.97 20.68 -8.77
N LEU A 84 -16.99 20.40 -7.95
CA LEU A 84 -17.52 19.05 -7.77
C LEU A 84 -18.10 18.47 -9.07
N GLN A 85 -18.93 19.22 -9.79
CA GLN A 85 -19.55 18.82 -11.04
C GLN A 85 -18.51 18.57 -12.14
N MET A 86 -17.48 19.41 -12.22
CA MET A 86 -16.40 19.23 -13.19
C MET A 86 -15.58 17.97 -12.88
N PHE A 87 -15.22 17.76 -11.61
CA PHE A 87 -14.50 16.55 -11.19
C PHE A 87 -15.33 15.26 -11.37
N VAL A 88 -16.64 15.27 -11.05
CA VAL A 88 -17.55 14.15 -11.35
C VAL A 88 -17.63 13.90 -12.85
N GLY A 89 -17.74 14.95 -13.66
CA GLY A 89 -17.72 14.86 -15.12
C GLY A 89 -16.41 14.26 -15.66
N LEU A 90 -15.25 14.56 -15.06
CA LEU A 90 -13.98 13.91 -15.42
C LEU A 90 -13.94 12.43 -15.04
N VAL A 91 -14.48 12.05 -13.88
CA VAL A 91 -14.60 10.63 -13.50
C VAL A 91 -15.48 9.89 -14.52
N GLN A 92 -16.65 10.43 -14.82
CA GLN A 92 -17.60 9.84 -15.79
C GLN A 92 -17.07 9.82 -17.23
N ALA A 93 -16.26 10.79 -17.62
CA ALA A 93 -15.64 10.85 -18.94
C ALA A 93 -14.35 10.01 -19.07
N THR A 94 -13.75 9.53 -17.96
CA THR A 94 -12.61 8.59 -18.01
C THR A 94 -12.75 7.39 -17.06
N ASP A 95 -12.49 7.59 -15.77
CA ASP A 95 -12.63 6.67 -14.63
C ASP A 95 -11.96 7.29 -13.39
N ARG A 96 -12.19 6.68 -12.21
CA ARG A 96 -11.65 7.11 -10.91
C ARG A 96 -10.13 7.07 -10.81
N GLN A 97 -9.45 6.07 -11.37
CA GLN A 97 -7.98 5.98 -11.35
C GLN A 97 -7.34 7.06 -12.23
N ARG A 98 -7.87 7.26 -13.44
CA ARG A 98 -7.42 8.32 -14.36
C ARG A 98 -7.64 9.71 -13.75
N PHE A 99 -8.78 9.95 -13.10
CA PHE A 99 -9.02 11.19 -12.35
C PHE A 99 -7.99 11.43 -11.23
N LEU A 100 -7.70 10.43 -10.40
CA LEU A 100 -6.66 10.52 -9.35
C LEU A 100 -5.26 10.79 -9.94
N ARG A 101 -4.94 10.18 -11.09
CA ARG A 101 -3.71 10.45 -11.85
C ARG A 101 -3.68 11.89 -12.39
N MET A 102 -4.81 12.43 -12.84
CA MET A 102 -4.92 13.83 -13.29
C MET A 102 -4.69 14.82 -12.14
N LEU A 103 -5.37 14.67 -11.00
CA LEU A 103 -5.20 15.56 -9.84
C LEU A 103 -3.72 15.67 -9.40
N THR A 104 -3.03 14.53 -9.41
CA THR A 104 -1.61 14.39 -9.02
C THR A 104 -0.62 14.59 -10.18
N HIS A 105 -1.06 14.87 -11.41
CA HIS A 105 -0.17 15.06 -12.56
C HIS A 105 0.52 16.43 -12.48
N ARG A 106 1.80 16.52 -12.89
CA ARG A 106 2.61 17.75 -12.79
C ARG A 106 2.07 18.96 -13.54
N SER A 107 1.17 18.76 -14.49
CA SER A 107 0.50 19.80 -15.28
C SER A 107 -0.90 20.15 -14.76
N SER A 108 -1.29 19.62 -13.59
CA SER A 108 -2.54 19.98 -12.90
C SER A 108 -2.41 21.32 -12.19
N PRO A 109 -3.43 22.20 -12.24
CA PRO A 109 -3.48 23.40 -11.40
C PRO A 109 -3.43 23.05 -9.91
N HIS A 110 -3.89 21.85 -9.55
CA HIS A 110 -3.90 21.32 -8.18
C HIS A 110 -2.58 20.64 -7.76
N TYR A 111 -1.60 20.51 -8.66
CA TYR A 111 -0.36 19.78 -8.37
C TYR A 111 0.44 20.39 -7.20
N ALA A 112 0.46 21.72 -7.10
CA ALA A 112 1.07 22.41 -5.97
C ALA A 112 0.36 22.10 -4.65
N GLU A 113 -0.94 21.79 -4.69
CA GLU A 113 -1.74 21.43 -3.51
C GLU A 113 -1.41 20.00 -3.04
N TYR A 114 -1.35 19.06 -3.98
CA TYR A 114 -0.89 17.68 -3.75
C TYR A 114 0.51 17.65 -3.11
N VAL A 115 1.49 18.29 -3.73
CA VAL A 115 2.88 18.31 -3.23
C VAL A 115 2.96 18.93 -1.83
N GLU A 116 2.21 20.01 -1.57
CA GLU A 116 2.20 20.71 -0.29
C GLU A 116 1.50 19.91 0.82
N HIS A 117 0.34 19.29 0.54
CA HIS A 117 -0.37 18.44 1.50
C HIS A 117 0.50 17.26 1.95
N TRP A 118 1.01 16.47 1.00
CA TRP A 118 1.80 15.28 1.31
C TRP A 118 3.17 15.61 1.91
N SER A 119 3.77 16.76 1.56
CA SER A 119 4.99 17.22 2.26
C SER A 119 4.72 17.44 3.75
N ASN A 120 3.63 18.12 4.09
CA ASN A 120 3.29 18.42 5.49
C ASN A 120 2.93 17.15 6.27
N PHE A 121 2.19 16.22 5.66
CA PHE A 121 1.91 14.90 6.21
C PHE A 121 3.19 14.12 6.53
N PHE A 122 4.15 14.05 5.59
CA PHE A 122 5.38 13.31 5.83
C PHE A 122 6.31 13.97 6.85
N VAL A 123 6.25 15.29 7.09
CA VAL A 123 6.94 15.91 8.23
C VAL A 123 6.43 15.34 9.57
N ASP A 124 5.12 15.11 9.71
CA ASP A 124 4.56 14.49 10.92
C ASP A 124 4.92 12.98 11.00
N LYS A 125 4.84 12.25 9.88
CA LYS A 125 5.15 10.81 9.85
C LYS A 125 6.64 10.47 9.99
N LEU A 126 7.54 11.37 9.60
CA LEU A 126 8.96 11.31 9.93
C LEU A 126 9.25 11.71 11.40
N ARG A 127 8.23 12.04 12.21
CA ARG A 127 8.36 12.47 13.61
C ARG A 127 9.32 13.66 13.76
N VAL A 128 9.16 14.67 12.90
CA VAL A 128 9.99 15.88 12.96
C VAL A 128 9.60 16.69 14.20
N HIS A 129 10.47 16.69 15.21
CA HIS A 129 10.28 17.46 16.44
C HIS A 129 10.22 18.97 16.12
N ARG A 130 9.25 19.65 16.73
CA ARG A 130 8.94 21.07 16.51
C ARG A 130 9.25 21.96 17.72
N GLU A 131 9.59 21.38 18.85
CA GLU A 131 9.89 22.05 20.11
C GLU A 131 11.02 21.28 20.83
N THR A 132 11.40 21.75 22.03
CA THR A 132 12.54 21.25 22.82
C THR A 132 13.91 21.41 22.12
N GLU A 133 14.97 20.87 22.73
CA GLU A 133 16.31 20.80 22.13
C GLU A 133 16.30 20.04 20.79
N ARG A 134 15.36 19.10 20.63
CA ARG A 134 15.17 18.28 19.42
C ARG A 134 14.53 19.03 18.24
N ASP A 135 14.14 20.30 18.38
CA ASP A 135 13.49 21.11 17.34
C ASP A 135 14.25 21.10 15.99
N LEU A 136 13.69 20.41 15.00
CA LEU A 136 14.24 20.28 13.64
C LEU A 136 13.60 21.25 12.64
N ARG A 137 12.76 22.21 13.04
CA ARG A 137 12.07 23.15 12.12
C ARG A 137 13.04 23.83 11.17
N SER A 138 14.18 24.30 11.67
CA SER A 138 15.23 24.95 10.87
C SER A 138 15.99 24.03 9.90
N CYS A 139 15.81 22.71 9.96
CA CYS A 139 16.25 21.79 8.90
C CYS A 139 15.20 21.69 7.77
N PHE A 140 13.92 21.85 8.08
CA PHE A 140 12.82 21.75 7.11
C PHE A 140 12.42 23.09 6.49
N THR A 141 12.86 24.22 7.05
CA THR A 141 12.69 25.57 6.50
C THR A 141 14.02 26.36 6.51
N PRO A 142 14.14 27.48 5.77
CA PRO A 142 13.23 27.95 4.72
C PRO A 142 13.21 26.99 3.52
N LEU A 143 12.07 26.91 2.84
CA LEU A 143 11.98 26.26 1.53
C LEU A 143 12.63 27.17 0.48
N ARG A 144 13.20 26.57 -0.57
CA ARG A 144 13.71 27.32 -1.73
C ARG A 144 12.58 28.04 -2.46
N ALA A 145 12.90 29.21 -3.03
CA ALA A 145 11.98 29.96 -3.87
C ALA A 145 11.71 29.24 -5.21
N GLY A 146 10.50 29.44 -5.75
CA GLY A 146 10.05 28.86 -7.02
C GLY A 146 9.30 27.52 -6.88
N PRO A 147 8.86 26.92 -8.00
CA PRO A 147 8.17 25.64 -7.99
C PRO A 147 9.13 24.48 -7.63
N PRO A 148 8.67 23.47 -6.88
CA PRO A 148 9.46 22.28 -6.59
C PRO A 148 9.72 21.46 -7.86
N ASN A 149 10.87 20.78 -7.91
CA ASN A 149 11.28 19.91 -9.02
C ASN A 149 11.95 18.64 -8.48
N SER A 150 12.04 17.60 -9.31
CA SER A 150 12.52 16.26 -8.94
C SER A 150 14.04 16.10 -8.84
N ASN A 151 14.81 17.15 -9.13
CA ASN A 151 16.27 17.03 -9.33
C ASN A 151 17.04 16.66 -8.05
N ILE A 152 16.63 17.19 -6.89
CA ILE A 152 17.28 16.91 -5.60
C ILE A 152 17.07 15.44 -5.24
N ALA A 153 15.82 14.97 -5.33
CA ALA A 153 15.46 13.56 -5.08
C ALA A 153 16.15 12.61 -6.06
N ALA A 154 16.18 12.92 -7.37
CA ALA A 154 16.89 12.12 -8.37
C ALA A 154 18.40 12.05 -8.11
N CYS A 155 19.01 13.15 -7.63
CA CYS A 155 20.41 13.17 -7.25
C CYS A 155 20.68 12.31 -5.99
N ILE A 156 19.88 12.47 -4.93
CA ILE A 156 19.99 11.68 -3.69
C ILE A 156 19.77 10.19 -3.96
N ALA A 157 18.77 9.83 -4.78
CA ALA A 157 18.53 8.45 -5.22
C ALA A 157 19.81 7.83 -5.82
N SER A 158 20.46 8.57 -6.72
CA SER A 158 21.58 8.09 -7.54
C SER A 158 22.96 8.15 -6.86
N ASN A 159 23.09 8.78 -5.69
CA ASN A 159 24.40 9.09 -5.09
C ASN A 159 24.47 8.79 -3.59
N ALA A 160 25.65 8.39 -3.13
CA ALA A 160 25.97 8.29 -1.70
C ALA A 160 26.10 9.70 -1.05
N PRO A 161 25.78 9.86 0.25
CA PRO A 161 25.69 11.18 0.90
C PRO A 161 26.98 12.02 0.98
N GLY A 162 28.15 11.47 0.62
CA GLY A 162 29.38 12.26 0.43
C GLY A 162 29.40 13.09 -0.86
N ILE A 163 28.52 12.81 -1.83
CA ILE A 163 28.45 13.49 -3.13
C ILE A 163 27.47 14.65 -3.07
N SER A 164 27.88 15.83 -3.51
CA SER A 164 27.03 17.03 -3.50
C SER A 164 25.88 16.95 -4.52
N CYS A 165 24.65 17.25 -4.07
CA CYS A 165 23.50 17.55 -4.94
C CYS A 165 23.26 19.06 -5.11
N ARG A 166 24.18 19.90 -4.63
CA ARG A 166 24.13 21.36 -4.86
C ARG A 166 24.30 21.63 -6.35
N GLY A 167 23.40 22.42 -6.94
CA GLY A 167 23.36 22.62 -8.39
C GLY A 167 22.56 21.57 -9.18
N SER A 168 21.83 20.66 -8.53
CA SER A 168 20.78 19.87 -9.17
C SER A 168 19.58 20.76 -9.54
N GLY A 169 19.75 21.63 -10.53
CA GLY A 169 18.83 22.72 -10.90
C GLY A 169 19.52 24.09 -10.96
N THR A 170 18.81 25.09 -11.47
CA THR A 170 19.35 26.40 -11.93
C THR A 170 19.85 27.37 -10.85
N ALA A 171 19.99 26.94 -9.59
CA ALA A 171 20.48 27.78 -8.50
C ALA A 171 21.52 27.05 -7.65
N ALA A 172 22.68 27.66 -7.47
CA ALA A 172 23.81 27.13 -6.69
C ALA A 172 23.64 27.32 -5.17
N ALA A 173 22.42 27.28 -4.68
CA ALA A 173 22.08 27.41 -3.26
C ALA A 173 22.02 26.04 -2.56
N ASP A 174 22.23 26.07 -1.25
CA ASP A 174 21.98 24.92 -0.37
C ASP A 174 20.46 24.65 -0.28
N PHE A 175 20.06 23.48 0.22
CA PHE A 175 18.64 23.05 0.26
C PHE A 175 18.23 22.44 1.60
N SER A 176 16.96 22.61 1.96
CA SER A 176 16.34 22.10 3.18
C SER A 176 15.85 20.65 3.03
N MET A 177 15.60 19.97 4.15
CA MET A 177 14.91 18.67 4.14
C MET A 177 13.45 18.80 3.67
N GLY A 178 12.85 19.99 3.81
CA GLY A 178 11.57 20.32 3.20
C GLY A 178 11.64 20.40 1.67
N ASP A 179 12.75 20.87 1.10
CA ASP A 179 13.01 20.80 -0.34
C ASP A 179 13.22 19.35 -0.80
N VAL A 180 13.88 18.50 0.00
CA VAL A 180 14.01 17.06 -0.29
C VAL A 180 12.64 16.38 -0.34
N LEU A 181 11.78 16.57 0.66
CA LEU A 181 10.42 16.02 0.67
C LEU A 181 9.61 16.48 -0.55
N ARG A 182 9.60 17.78 -0.84
CA ARG A 182 8.90 18.34 -2.01
C ARG A 182 9.48 17.79 -3.32
N SER A 183 10.80 17.60 -3.39
CA SER A 183 11.46 17.00 -4.55
C SER A 183 11.13 15.51 -4.73
N ALA A 184 11.03 14.76 -3.63
CA ALA A 184 10.66 13.34 -3.62
C ALA A 184 9.22 13.12 -4.11
N ILE A 185 8.27 13.92 -3.62
CA ILE A 185 6.87 13.88 -4.08
C ILE A 185 6.74 14.36 -5.54
N VAL A 186 7.58 15.31 -5.99
CA VAL A 186 7.61 15.72 -7.41
C VAL A 186 8.28 14.68 -8.32
N ALA A 187 9.29 13.96 -7.82
CA ALA A 187 9.88 12.80 -8.48
C ALA A 187 8.94 11.58 -8.49
N ASP A 188 7.90 11.59 -7.64
CA ASP A 188 7.03 10.46 -7.32
C ASP A 188 7.83 9.21 -6.90
N ASN A 189 8.81 9.42 -6.01
CA ASN A 189 9.62 8.40 -5.35
C ASN A 189 9.96 8.92 -3.94
N LEU A 190 9.48 8.22 -2.90
CA LEU A 190 9.73 8.60 -1.48
C LEU A 190 11.07 8.11 -0.90
N GLU A 191 11.75 7.17 -1.56
CA GLU A 191 13.07 6.63 -1.15
C GLU A 191 14.09 7.73 -0.76
N PRO A 192 14.27 8.82 -1.54
CA PRO A 192 15.31 9.81 -1.27
C PRO A 192 15.01 10.64 -0.01
N ALA A 193 13.74 10.81 0.35
CA ALA A 193 13.37 11.50 1.57
C ALA A 193 13.68 10.65 2.82
N TYR A 194 13.36 9.35 2.79
CA TYR A 194 13.67 8.46 3.91
C TYR A 194 15.18 8.25 4.07
N ARG A 195 15.93 8.07 2.98
CA ARG A 195 17.41 8.00 3.01
C ARG A 195 18.04 9.31 3.52
N ALA A 196 17.52 10.47 3.13
CA ALA A 196 18.04 11.75 3.60
C ALA A 196 17.70 12.04 5.07
N TYR A 197 16.50 11.63 5.55
CA TYR A 197 16.04 11.96 6.90
C TYR A 197 16.85 11.30 8.04
N LEU A 198 17.52 10.16 7.76
CA LEU A 198 18.40 9.50 8.72
C LEU A 198 19.39 10.46 9.40
N PHE A 199 19.93 11.43 8.66
CA PHE A 199 20.91 12.40 9.15
C PHE A 199 20.34 13.48 10.10
N PRO A 200 19.34 14.30 9.73
CA PRO A 200 18.75 15.26 10.66
C PRO A 200 18.10 14.59 11.88
N MET A 201 17.60 13.37 11.74
CA MET A 201 17.07 12.58 12.87
C MET A 201 18.13 12.31 13.95
N VAL A 202 19.39 12.02 13.60
CA VAL A 202 20.50 11.85 14.57
C VAL A 202 21.16 13.17 14.99
N GLN A 203 20.93 14.27 14.26
CA GLN A 203 21.60 15.55 14.49
C GLN A 203 21.20 16.22 15.81
N LYS A 204 19.97 15.99 16.28
CA LYS A 204 19.42 16.58 17.51
C LYS A 204 18.85 15.50 18.45
N PRO A 205 19.70 14.91 19.32
CA PRO A 205 19.22 14.12 20.45
C PRO A 205 18.53 15.04 21.50
N SER A 206 17.90 14.44 22.50
CA SER A 206 17.65 15.12 23.77
C SER A 206 18.97 15.49 24.45
N ASP A 207 19.03 16.64 25.09
CA ASP A 207 20.21 17.09 25.85
C ASP A 207 19.85 17.20 27.35
N GLY A 208 20.74 17.81 28.14
CA GLY A 208 20.53 18.07 29.57
C GLY A 208 21.46 17.28 30.48
N ALA A 209 21.37 17.55 31.79
CA ALA A 209 22.35 17.09 32.78
C ALA A 209 22.48 15.55 32.87
N ASP A 210 21.38 14.82 32.65
CA ASP A 210 21.31 13.36 32.72
C ASP A 210 21.38 12.67 31.34
N ALA A 211 21.68 13.42 30.27
CA ALA A 211 21.66 12.92 28.88
C ALA A 211 22.94 12.14 28.52
N THR A 212 23.04 10.89 28.99
CA THR A 212 24.16 10.00 28.63
C THR A 212 24.22 9.69 27.12
N PRO A 213 25.40 9.36 26.57
CA PRO A 213 25.52 8.91 25.18
C PRO A 213 24.64 7.70 24.81
N LEU A 214 24.30 6.83 25.77
CA LEU A 214 23.35 5.73 25.55
C LEU A 214 21.93 6.27 25.43
N ASN A 215 21.44 6.98 26.44
CA ASN A 215 20.09 7.57 26.48
C ASN A 215 19.79 8.41 25.22
N ARG A 216 20.78 9.15 24.71
CA ARG A 216 20.67 9.93 23.47
C ARG A 216 20.48 9.06 22.24
N ARG A 217 21.23 7.95 22.12
CA ARG A 217 21.07 6.97 21.04
C ARG A 217 19.76 6.22 21.14
N ASP A 218 19.31 5.86 22.34
CA ASP A 218 18.04 5.16 22.55
C ASP A 218 16.84 6.01 22.14
N SER A 219 16.85 7.31 22.49
CA SER A 219 15.81 8.25 22.05
C SER A 219 15.74 8.38 20.51
N ILE A 220 16.89 8.35 19.83
CA ILE A 220 16.93 8.35 18.36
C ILE A 220 16.59 6.97 17.79
N GLY A 221 16.98 5.88 18.45
CA GLY A 221 16.73 4.49 18.08
C GLY A 221 15.24 4.14 18.08
N GLU A 222 14.50 4.56 19.11
CA GLU A 222 13.04 4.48 19.12
C GLU A 222 12.40 5.38 18.05
N THR A 223 12.95 6.59 17.82
CA THR A 223 12.50 7.44 16.70
C THR A 223 12.66 6.71 15.36
N PHE A 224 13.81 6.07 15.13
CA PHE A 224 14.09 5.25 13.95
C PHE A 224 13.17 4.03 13.85
N ALA A 225 12.97 3.30 14.95
CA ALA A 225 12.09 2.14 15.03
C ALA A 225 10.65 2.48 14.60
N HIS A 226 10.13 3.64 15.04
CA HIS A 226 8.84 4.16 14.61
C HIS A 226 8.83 4.64 13.14
N VAL A 227 9.86 5.36 12.67
CA VAL A 227 9.85 5.99 11.33
C VAL A 227 10.22 5.03 10.21
N PHE A 228 11.07 4.02 10.47
CA PHE A 228 11.65 3.15 9.45
C PHE A 228 11.28 1.68 9.56
N LEU A 229 11.02 1.15 10.76
CA LEU A 229 10.80 -0.30 10.92
C LEU A 229 9.34 -0.66 11.20
N HIS A 230 8.59 0.22 11.88
CA HIS A 230 7.33 -0.16 12.54
C HIS A 230 7.57 -1.44 13.37
N ARG A 231 8.58 -1.39 14.26
CA ARG A 231 8.96 -2.46 15.19
C ARG A 231 9.62 -1.86 16.44
N ASN A 232 8.89 -1.77 17.54
CA ASN A 232 9.48 -1.42 18.84
C ASN A 232 10.13 -2.66 19.47
N LEU A 233 11.39 -2.54 19.92
CA LEU A 233 12.16 -3.67 20.48
C LEU A 233 11.50 -4.28 21.72
N GLY A 234 10.91 -3.45 22.58
CA GLY A 234 10.18 -3.90 23.77
C GLY A 234 8.93 -4.75 23.46
N CYS A 235 8.34 -4.60 22.26
CA CYS A 235 7.29 -5.50 21.78
C CYS A 235 7.82 -6.84 21.27
N LEU A 236 9.05 -6.92 20.77
CA LEU A 236 9.57 -8.13 20.11
C LEU A 236 9.77 -9.30 21.07
N GLY A 237 10.03 -9.05 22.36
CA GLY A 237 10.06 -10.11 23.38
C GLY A 237 8.73 -10.89 23.51
N CYS A 238 7.62 -10.34 23.03
CA CYS A 238 6.28 -10.94 23.07
C CYS A 238 5.60 -11.06 21.70
N HIS A 239 6.13 -10.44 20.64
CA HIS A 239 5.51 -10.28 19.32
C HIS A 239 6.57 -10.26 18.19
N THR A 240 6.79 -11.40 17.57
CA THR A 240 7.76 -11.67 16.49
C THR A 240 7.02 -12.22 15.25
N THR A 241 7.61 -12.32 14.05
CA THR A 241 6.92 -13.04 12.94
C THR A 241 6.54 -14.50 13.27
N PRO A 242 7.36 -15.32 13.97
CA PRO A 242 6.98 -16.71 14.29
C PRO A 242 6.08 -16.89 15.55
N HIS A 243 6.12 -15.97 16.52
CA HIS A 243 5.41 -16.12 17.82
C HIS A 243 4.78 -14.81 18.29
N SER A 244 3.58 -14.92 18.89
CA SER A 244 2.95 -13.82 19.63
C SER A 244 2.13 -14.34 20.81
N VAL A 245 2.33 -13.75 21.99
CA VAL A 245 1.51 -14.01 23.20
C VAL A 245 0.03 -13.64 23.02
N SER A 246 -0.31 -12.81 22.02
CA SER A 246 -1.69 -12.49 21.63
C SER A 246 -2.26 -13.41 20.54
N GLY A 247 -1.49 -14.40 20.09
CA GLY A 247 -1.89 -15.43 19.12
C GLY A 247 -1.71 -16.86 19.63
N GLU A 248 -1.17 -17.04 20.84
CA GLU A 248 -0.82 -18.33 21.41
C GLU A 248 -2.05 -19.23 21.63
N ILE A 249 -1.89 -20.51 21.29
CA ILE A 249 -2.85 -21.57 21.58
C ILE A 249 -2.72 -21.88 23.07
N ASP A 250 -3.84 -21.99 23.80
CA ASP A 250 -3.81 -22.41 25.20
C ASP A 250 -3.06 -23.76 25.30
N ILE A 251 -2.16 -23.90 26.27
CA ILE A 251 -1.45 -25.16 26.56
C ILE A 251 -2.41 -26.34 26.76
N ASN A 252 -3.68 -26.06 27.10
CA ASN A 252 -4.79 -27.02 27.12
C ASN A 252 -5.41 -27.32 25.73
N SER A 253 -4.67 -27.07 24.65
CA SER A 253 -4.98 -27.42 23.25
C SER A 253 -6.22 -26.73 22.63
N GLN A 254 -6.66 -25.58 23.16
CA GLN A 254 -7.68 -24.75 22.53
C GLN A 254 -7.04 -23.57 21.77
N PRO A 255 -7.31 -23.40 20.46
CA PRO A 255 -6.81 -22.23 19.74
C PRO A 255 -7.44 -20.97 20.33
N SER A 256 -6.61 -20.03 20.77
CA SER A 256 -7.11 -18.78 21.33
C SER A 256 -7.95 -18.04 20.29
N PHE A 257 -9.23 -17.85 20.60
CA PHE A 257 -10.19 -17.06 19.80
C PHE A 257 -9.77 -15.59 19.63
N TRP A 258 -8.65 -15.19 20.25
CA TRP A 258 -8.09 -13.85 20.28
C TRP A 258 -6.90 -13.64 19.34
N ASN A 259 -6.54 -14.60 18.47
CA ASN A 259 -5.37 -14.46 17.59
C ASN A 259 -5.47 -13.25 16.65
N ARG A 260 -4.84 -12.16 17.12
CA ARG A 260 -4.74 -10.83 16.49
C ARG A 260 -3.37 -10.60 15.84
N HIS A 261 -2.63 -11.68 15.60
CA HIS A 261 -1.27 -11.63 15.10
C HIS A 261 -1.20 -12.31 13.73
N HIS A 262 -1.33 -11.51 12.68
CA HIS A 262 -1.30 -11.95 11.28
C HIS A 262 -0.11 -11.29 10.57
N PRO A 263 1.14 -11.66 10.93
CA PRO A 263 2.35 -11.06 10.39
C PRO A 263 2.43 -11.27 8.89
N VAL A 264 3.02 -10.29 8.19
CA VAL A 264 3.42 -10.42 6.80
C VAL A 264 4.54 -11.47 6.74
N PRO A 265 4.42 -12.60 6.01
CA PRO A 265 5.41 -13.67 6.09
C PRO A 265 6.75 -13.26 5.48
N GLY A 266 7.81 -13.24 6.31
CA GLY A 266 9.16 -12.90 5.87
C GLY A 266 10.30 -13.00 6.90
N ALA A 267 10.01 -13.22 8.20
CA ALA A 267 11.01 -13.22 9.28
C ALA A 267 11.89 -11.96 9.27
N PHE A 268 11.24 -10.79 9.09
CA PHE A 268 11.94 -9.52 8.93
C PHE A 268 12.69 -9.11 10.19
N GLU A 269 12.23 -9.55 11.36
CA GLU A 269 12.84 -9.27 12.66
C GLU A 269 14.18 -10.05 12.78
N LEU A 270 14.19 -11.33 12.43
CA LEU A 270 15.42 -12.12 12.26
C LEU A 270 16.39 -11.50 11.25
N ALA A 271 15.89 -11.02 10.10
CA ALA A 271 16.73 -10.42 9.06
C ALA A 271 17.32 -9.05 9.45
N VAL A 272 16.58 -8.22 10.18
CA VAL A 272 17.01 -6.85 10.55
C VAL A 272 17.79 -6.82 11.86
N TYR A 273 17.40 -7.62 12.86
CA TYR A 273 18.05 -7.67 14.17
C TYR A 273 18.91 -8.92 14.39
N GLY A 274 18.96 -9.88 13.45
CA GLY A 274 19.71 -11.12 13.64
C GLY A 274 19.12 -12.07 14.69
N ALA A 275 17.90 -11.80 15.15
CA ALA A 275 17.08 -12.62 16.06
C ALA A 275 15.62 -12.15 15.98
N ASP A 276 14.65 -13.08 15.93
CA ASP A 276 13.22 -12.75 15.83
C ASP A 276 12.71 -11.90 17.02
N SER A 277 13.24 -12.17 18.23
CA SER A 277 12.94 -11.44 19.47
C SER A 277 13.61 -10.06 19.56
N GLY A 278 14.35 -9.62 18.54
CA GLY A 278 15.24 -8.46 18.61
C GLY A 278 16.55 -8.74 19.37
N ARG A 279 17.29 -7.66 19.64
CA ARG A 279 18.59 -7.64 20.34
C ARG A 279 18.56 -6.68 21.53
N ASP A 280 19.63 -6.66 22.31
CA ASP A 280 19.91 -5.58 23.27
C ASP A 280 19.79 -4.22 22.54
N PRO A 281 18.92 -3.28 23.01
CA PRO A 281 18.77 -1.97 22.41
C PRO A 281 20.10 -1.23 22.20
N HIS A 282 21.09 -1.40 23.08
CA HIS A 282 22.39 -0.76 22.92
C HIS A 282 23.12 -1.22 21.64
N GLU A 283 23.02 -2.51 21.25
CA GLU A 283 23.60 -3.01 19.99
C GLU A 283 22.88 -2.43 18.76
N VAL A 284 21.55 -2.37 18.81
CA VAL A 284 20.70 -1.90 17.70
C VAL A 284 20.78 -0.38 17.52
N HIS A 285 20.90 0.36 18.62
CA HIS A 285 20.94 1.81 18.65
C HIS A 285 22.36 2.38 18.53
N ALA A 286 23.39 1.54 18.65
CA ALA A 286 24.80 1.89 18.48
C ALA A 286 25.12 2.74 17.22
N PRO A 287 24.48 2.58 16.05
CA PRO A 287 24.75 3.43 14.88
C PRO A 287 24.23 4.87 15.01
N PHE A 288 23.25 5.15 15.87
CA PHE A 288 22.56 6.46 15.95
C PHE A 288 23.32 7.49 16.78
N ARG A 289 24.64 7.55 16.59
CA ARG A 289 25.57 8.45 17.30
C ARG A 289 25.35 9.89 16.81
N PRO A 290 24.93 10.82 17.67
CA PRO A 290 24.88 12.25 17.32
C PRO A 290 26.27 12.75 16.91
N PRO A 291 26.40 13.69 15.97
CA PRO A 291 27.72 14.16 15.56
C PRO A 291 28.54 14.80 16.70
N GLY A 292 27.90 15.28 17.78
CA GLY A 292 28.60 15.67 19.01
C GLY A 292 29.38 14.51 19.66
N ASP A 293 28.81 13.31 19.73
CA ASP A 293 29.45 12.08 20.22
C ASP A 293 30.60 11.59 19.29
N LEU A 294 30.74 12.19 18.11
CA LEU A 294 31.79 11.89 17.13
C LEU A 294 32.88 12.97 17.06
N GLY A 295 32.81 14.01 17.91
CA GLY A 295 33.72 15.17 17.87
C GLY A 295 33.34 16.26 16.87
N GLY A 296 32.12 16.20 16.32
CA GLY A 296 31.63 17.09 15.27
C GLY A 296 32.17 16.76 13.89
N GLY A 297 31.98 17.67 12.94
CA GLY A 297 32.58 17.58 11.61
C GLY A 297 32.00 18.59 10.63
N SER A 298 32.46 18.53 9.37
CA SER A 298 32.12 19.49 8.31
C SER A 298 31.42 18.85 7.10
N MET A 299 31.23 17.53 7.09
CA MET A 299 30.57 16.84 5.99
C MET A 299 29.05 17.00 6.11
N ARG A 300 28.46 17.72 5.16
CA ARG A 300 27.03 17.95 5.05
C ARG A 300 26.44 16.97 4.03
N PRO A 301 25.58 16.01 4.44
CA PRO A 301 25.04 14.97 3.56
C PRO A 301 24.37 15.56 2.32
N TRP A 302 24.83 15.17 1.12
CA TRP A 302 24.47 15.74 -0.19
C TRP A 302 24.56 17.27 -0.32
N GLN A 303 25.25 17.95 0.60
CA GLN A 303 25.22 19.41 0.81
C GLN A 303 23.84 19.99 1.21
N MET A 304 22.98 19.20 1.88
CA MET A 304 21.85 19.74 2.67
C MET A 304 22.30 20.86 3.61
N GLN A 305 21.42 21.81 3.92
CA GLN A 305 21.73 22.95 4.80
C GLN A 305 22.28 22.52 6.17
N SER A 306 23.17 23.33 6.76
CA SER A 306 23.90 22.97 7.98
C SER A 306 23.02 22.75 9.22
N SER A 307 21.80 23.28 9.23
CA SER A 307 20.77 23.00 10.24
C SER A 307 20.19 21.58 10.16
N CYS A 308 20.33 20.88 9.02
CA CYS A 308 20.11 19.44 8.91
C CYS A 308 21.32 18.60 9.33
N GLY A 309 22.43 19.25 9.65
CA GLY A 309 23.56 18.67 10.36
C GLY A 309 24.91 18.77 9.66
N SER A 310 25.95 18.38 10.38
CA SER A 310 27.33 18.33 9.89
C SER A 310 28.11 17.26 10.66
N PHE A 311 28.68 16.33 9.91
CA PHE A 311 29.19 15.05 10.39
C PHE A 311 30.69 14.92 10.11
N PRO A 312 31.42 14.05 10.82
CA PRO A 312 32.74 13.62 10.37
C PRO A 312 32.58 12.80 9.07
N ALA A 313 33.64 12.76 8.28
CA ALA A 313 33.71 11.84 7.14
C ALA A 313 33.66 10.38 7.62
N ARG A 314 33.14 9.48 6.78
CA ARG A 314 33.03 8.04 7.07
C ARG A 314 34.34 7.40 7.57
N THR A 315 35.49 7.84 7.05
CA THR A 315 36.83 7.37 7.43
C THR A 315 37.40 7.98 8.72
N ALA A 316 36.66 8.86 9.38
CA ALA A 316 37.05 9.59 10.58
C ALA A 316 36.11 9.34 11.77
N ILE A 317 35.20 8.36 11.67
CA ILE A 317 34.33 7.95 12.78
C ILE A 317 35.20 7.29 13.87
N PRO A 318 35.25 7.82 15.10
CA PRO A 318 36.04 7.22 16.16
C PRO A 318 35.41 5.91 16.63
N THR A 319 36.24 4.92 16.97
CA THR A 319 35.81 3.68 17.63
C THR A 319 35.00 4.02 18.87
N ASP A 320 33.77 3.51 18.93
CA ASP A 320 32.86 3.76 20.04
C ASP A 320 33.40 3.12 21.33
N THR A 321 33.49 3.92 22.38
CA THR A 321 33.96 3.51 23.72
C THR A 321 32.81 3.44 24.73
N ALA A 322 31.56 3.51 24.27
CA ALA A 322 30.42 3.18 25.10
C ALA A 322 30.50 1.72 25.60
N VAL A 323 30.05 1.51 26.83
CA VAL A 323 29.87 0.20 27.45
C VAL A 323 28.43 0.06 27.90
N ASN A 324 27.89 -1.15 27.88
CA ASN A 324 26.55 -1.43 28.38
C ASN A 324 26.52 -1.40 29.92
N LEU A 325 25.33 -1.65 30.50
CA LEU A 325 25.11 -1.69 31.95
C LEU A 325 25.97 -2.74 32.69
N ALA A 326 26.52 -3.73 31.99
CA ALA A 326 27.45 -4.74 32.54
C ALA A 326 28.93 -4.34 32.40
N GLY A 327 29.23 -3.13 31.91
CA GLY A 327 30.60 -2.65 31.66
C GLY A 327 31.29 -3.26 30.43
N ALA A 328 30.56 -4.03 29.63
CA ALA A 328 31.09 -4.63 28.40
C ALA A 328 30.95 -3.68 27.21
N ASN A 329 31.96 -3.67 26.34
CA ASN A 329 31.83 -3.02 25.03
C ASN A 329 30.95 -3.90 24.13
N PHE A 330 30.06 -3.29 23.37
CA PHE A 330 29.21 -3.97 22.38
C PHE A 330 29.63 -3.60 20.95
N ASP A 331 29.34 -4.50 20.00
CA ASP A 331 29.35 -4.18 18.58
C ASP A 331 27.96 -3.68 18.15
N ALA A 332 27.92 -2.85 17.11
CA ALA A 332 26.65 -2.39 16.56
C ALA A 332 26.02 -3.45 15.64
N PHE A 333 24.69 -3.58 15.67
CA PHE A 333 23.96 -4.50 14.80
C PHE A 333 22.82 -3.80 14.04
N MET A 334 22.84 -3.94 12.71
CA MET A 334 21.72 -3.60 11.83
C MET A 334 21.87 -4.42 10.55
N THR A 335 20.98 -5.39 10.29
CA THR A 335 21.06 -6.43 9.23
C THR A 335 22.27 -7.39 9.29
N ARG A 336 23.32 -7.00 10.01
CA ARG A 336 24.59 -7.69 10.27
C ARG A 336 25.32 -6.96 11.40
N ASN A 337 26.41 -7.54 11.89
CA ASN A 337 27.37 -6.80 12.73
C ASN A 337 28.05 -5.69 11.88
N LEU A 338 27.98 -4.44 12.34
CA LEU A 338 28.59 -3.24 11.73
C LEU A 338 29.85 -2.76 12.47
N GLY A 339 30.13 -3.34 13.64
CA GLY A 339 31.28 -3.02 14.48
C GLY A 339 31.21 -1.66 15.19
N ARG A 340 32.20 -1.43 16.04
CA ARG A 340 32.35 -0.22 16.88
C ARG A 340 32.67 1.08 16.13
N GLN A 341 32.90 1.07 14.81
CA GLN A 341 33.07 2.29 14.00
C GLN A 341 31.84 2.63 13.15
N SER A 342 30.72 1.96 13.42
CA SER A 342 29.43 2.21 12.77
C SER A 342 28.82 3.57 13.13
N SER A 343 27.86 3.97 12.29
CA SER A 343 27.17 5.25 12.34
C SER A 343 25.89 5.24 11.48
N VAL A 344 25.19 6.37 11.46
CA VAL A 344 24.10 6.66 10.51
C VAL A 344 24.49 6.45 9.03
N TRP A 345 25.78 6.60 8.67
CA TRP A 345 26.27 6.34 7.31
C TRP A 345 26.09 4.86 6.90
N ASP A 346 26.22 3.95 7.86
CA ASP A 346 26.05 2.51 7.64
C ASP A 346 24.58 2.13 7.51
N VAL A 347 23.69 2.83 8.22
CA VAL A 347 22.23 2.67 8.09
C VAL A 347 21.76 3.18 6.72
N GLU A 348 22.27 4.32 6.22
CA GLU A 348 21.93 4.79 4.86
C GLU A 348 22.48 3.89 3.76
N ASP A 349 23.73 3.43 3.87
CA ASP A 349 24.31 2.46 2.92
C ASP A 349 23.49 1.15 2.89
N THR A 350 22.99 0.69 4.06
CA THR A 350 22.14 -0.50 4.16
C THR A 350 20.75 -0.27 3.56
N LEU A 351 20.11 0.86 3.85
CA LEU A 351 18.81 1.21 3.26
C LEU A 351 18.91 1.31 1.72
N ARG A 352 19.97 1.95 1.21
CA ARG A 352 20.24 2.11 -0.23
C ARG A 352 20.54 0.76 -0.92
N ALA A 353 21.25 -0.14 -0.24
CA ALA A 353 21.44 -1.51 -0.74
C ALA A 353 20.09 -2.25 -0.82
N GLY A 354 19.26 -2.14 0.23
CA GLY A 354 17.93 -2.74 0.29
C GLY A 354 16.96 -2.24 -0.78
N THR A 355 16.90 -0.92 -1.01
CA THR A 355 16.04 -0.33 -2.04
C THR A 355 16.48 -0.77 -3.44
N GLY A 356 17.79 -0.84 -3.69
CA GLY A 356 18.37 -1.41 -4.92
C GLY A 356 18.03 -2.89 -5.14
N LEU A 357 18.13 -3.72 -4.10
CA LEU A 357 17.78 -5.15 -4.16
C LEU A 357 16.28 -5.35 -4.45
N LEU A 358 15.41 -4.67 -3.69
CA LEU A 358 13.95 -4.73 -3.90
C LEU A 358 13.56 -4.27 -5.31
N LYS A 359 14.18 -3.20 -5.83
CA LYS A 359 13.94 -2.71 -7.20
C LYS A 359 14.40 -3.69 -8.28
N THR A 360 15.46 -4.47 -8.02
CA THR A 360 16.06 -5.39 -9.01
C THR A 360 15.47 -6.80 -8.94
N HIS A 361 14.92 -7.21 -7.80
CA HIS A 361 14.54 -8.61 -7.52
C HIS A 361 13.16 -8.78 -6.87
N GLY A 362 12.47 -7.70 -6.47
CA GLY A 362 11.33 -7.77 -5.56
C GLY A 362 11.74 -8.25 -4.16
N LEU A 363 10.76 -8.53 -3.30
CA LEU A 363 11.02 -9.22 -2.04
C LEU A 363 11.30 -10.71 -2.32
N ARG A 364 12.56 -11.13 -2.22
CA ARG A 364 12.96 -12.54 -2.20
C ARG A 364 12.54 -13.18 -0.87
N ARG A 365 11.30 -13.67 -0.81
CA ARG A 365 10.85 -14.44 0.35
C ARG A 365 11.60 -15.78 0.38
N TYR A 366 12.45 -15.96 1.40
CA TYR A 366 12.86 -17.29 1.81
C TYR A 366 11.61 -18.04 2.25
N ARG A 367 11.18 -18.99 1.43
CA ARG A 367 10.04 -19.86 1.76
C ARG A 367 10.48 -20.68 2.96
N LEU A 368 9.88 -20.45 4.13
CA LEU A 368 10.03 -21.32 5.30
C LEU A 368 9.38 -22.66 4.99
N VAL A 369 10.07 -23.50 4.22
CA VAL A 369 9.58 -24.80 3.78
C VAL A 369 9.81 -25.78 4.92
N ALA A 370 8.73 -26.21 5.57
CA ALA A 370 8.78 -27.34 6.51
C ALA A 370 9.26 -28.64 5.85
N SER A 371 9.17 -28.73 4.51
CA SER A 371 9.89 -29.70 3.69
C SER A 371 11.20 -29.09 3.15
N VAL A 372 12.29 -29.29 3.89
CA VAL A 372 13.71 -29.11 3.53
C VAL A 372 14.00 -28.63 2.09
N SER A 373 14.59 -27.44 1.94
CA SER A 373 15.12 -26.98 0.65
C SER A 373 16.32 -27.82 0.21
N PRO A 374 16.42 -28.25 -1.06
CA PRO A 374 17.61 -28.94 -1.59
C PRO A 374 18.91 -28.12 -1.50
N SER A 375 18.82 -26.80 -1.31
CA SER A 375 19.97 -25.92 -1.07
C SER A 375 20.54 -26.01 0.35
N CYS A 376 19.88 -26.73 1.27
CA CYS A 376 20.33 -26.93 2.65
C CYS A 376 20.87 -28.36 2.88
N THR A 377 20.88 -29.20 1.84
CA THR A 377 21.27 -30.62 1.91
C THR A 377 22.69 -30.91 1.41
N ASP A 378 23.61 -29.93 1.46
CA ASP A 378 25.05 -30.13 1.19
C ASP A 378 25.78 -30.97 2.28
N HIS A 379 25.03 -31.59 3.19
CA HIS A 379 25.49 -32.66 4.10
C HIS A 379 24.80 -34.02 3.83
N CYS A 380 23.96 -34.14 2.80
CA CYS A 380 23.25 -35.37 2.43
C CYS A 380 23.65 -35.90 1.03
N VAL A 381 24.88 -35.61 0.58
CA VAL A 381 25.41 -36.12 -0.69
C VAL A 381 25.85 -37.58 -0.52
N GLY A 382 25.00 -38.53 -0.92
CA GLY A 382 25.36 -39.95 -0.90
C GLY A 382 24.30 -40.96 -1.39
N VAL A 383 23.01 -40.61 -1.36
CA VAL A 383 21.94 -41.55 -1.73
C VAL A 383 21.52 -41.37 -3.19
N THR A 384 22.07 -42.20 -4.08
CA THR A 384 21.44 -42.47 -5.38
C THR A 384 20.04 -43.04 -5.18
N SER A 385 19.12 -42.77 -6.11
CA SER A 385 17.69 -43.15 -6.07
C SER A 385 17.43 -44.46 -5.31
N PRO A 386 16.59 -44.45 -4.24
CA PRO A 386 16.43 -45.61 -3.38
C PRO A 386 15.91 -46.81 -4.18
N PRO A 387 16.40 -48.04 -3.91
CA PRO A 387 15.81 -49.24 -4.48
C PRO A 387 14.34 -49.30 -4.06
N ALA A 388 13.49 -49.89 -4.93
CA ALA A 388 12.05 -49.98 -4.69
C ALA A 388 11.76 -50.51 -3.28
N THR A 389 11.24 -49.62 -2.42
CA THR A 389 10.98 -49.96 -1.01
C THR A 389 10.02 -51.13 -0.95
N PRO A 390 10.27 -52.15 -0.10
CA PRO A 390 9.37 -53.28 0.02
C PRO A 390 7.98 -52.76 0.38
N GLU A 391 6.95 -53.21 -0.36
CA GLU A 391 5.57 -52.95 0.04
C GLU A 391 5.39 -53.41 1.50
N PRO A 392 4.72 -52.62 2.36
CA PRO A 392 4.36 -53.12 3.68
C PRO A 392 3.49 -54.38 3.50
N PRO A 393 3.74 -55.44 4.29
CA PRO A 393 2.88 -56.61 4.30
C PRO A 393 1.41 -56.20 4.41
N THR A 394 0.50 -56.91 3.74
CA THR A 394 -0.94 -56.60 3.78
C THR A 394 -1.47 -56.51 5.21
N ALA A 395 -0.89 -57.27 6.16
CA ALA A 395 -1.14 -57.14 7.59
C ALA A 395 -0.89 -55.73 8.15
N VAL A 396 0.20 -55.06 7.75
CA VAL A 396 0.55 -53.69 8.19
C VAL A 396 -0.37 -52.65 7.54
N LYS A 397 -0.66 -52.77 6.23
CA LYS A 397 -1.63 -51.90 5.54
C LYS A 397 -3.02 -52.00 6.19
N ASN A 398 -3.50 -53.23 6.40
CA ASN A 398 -4.79 -53.49 7.04
C ASN A 398 -4.80 -53.02 8.50
N PHE A 399 -3.69 -53.14 9.22
CA PHE A 399 -3.57 -52.64 10.60
C PHE A 399 -3.74 -51.12 10.66
N ILE A 400 -3.02 -50.37 9.81
CA ILE A 400 -3.11 -48.90 9.73
C ILE A 400 -4.53 -48.46 9.34
N ALA A 401 -5.13 -49.10 8.32
CA ALA A 401 -6.51 -48.81 7.90
C ALA A 401 -7.55 -49.12 9.00
N THR A 402 -7.37 -50.22 9.75
CA THR A 402 -8.27 -50.58 10.87
C THR A 402 -8.14 -49.59 12.03
N CYS A 403 -6.95 -49.05 12.30
CA CYS A 403 -6.77 -47.98 13.28
C CYS A 403 -7.48 -46.69 12.85
N ALA A 404 -7.35 -46.29 11.58
CA ALA A 404 -8.02 -45.11 11.02
C ALA A 404 -9.56 -45.21 11.07
N ALA A 405 -10.13 -46.41 10.97
CA ALA A 405 -11.57 -46.63 11.13
C ALA A 405 -12.02 -46.76 12.61
N GLY A 406 -11.22 -47.41 13.45
CA GLY A 406 -11.64 -47.84 14.80
C GLY A 406 -11.30 -46.92 15.96
N CYS A 407 -10.38 -45.94 15.79
CA CYS A 407 -9.88 -45.12 16.89
C CYS A 407 -10.57 -43.75 17.03
N HIS A 408 -11.39 -43.32 16.08
CA HIS A 408 -12.07 -42.02 16.12
C HIS A 408 -13.47 -42.12 16.74
N GLY A 409 -13.52 -42.07 18.08
CA GLY A 409 -14.73 -41.63 18.78
C GLY A 409 -15.07 -40.20 18.32
N ALA A 410 -16.29 -39.99 17.81
CA ALA A 410 -16.66 -38.77 17.11
C ALA A 410 -16.48 -37.50 17.98
N GLY A 411 -15.52 -36.65 17.63
CA GLY A 411 -15.30 -35.35 18.29
C GLY A 411 -13.90 -34.73 18.22
N SER A 412 -12.85 -35.49 17.91
CA SER A 412 -11.46 -34.98 17.88
C SER A 412 -10.84 -35.00 16.48
N ALA A 413 -10.62 -33.80 15.91
CA ALA A 413 -9.96 -33.62 14.62
C ALA A 413 -8.43 -33.52 14.81
N THR A 414 -7.70 -34.59 14.53
CA THR A 414 -6.23 -34.63 14.62
C THR A 414 -5.57 -35.32 13.42
N GLY A 415 -5.13 -34.51 12.46
CA GLY A 415 -3.88 -34.70 11.72
C GLY A 415 -3.82 -35.73 10.58
N LEU A 416 -4.53 -36.87 10.65
CA LEU A 416 -4.32 -37.98 9.70
C LEU A 416 -5.58 -38.43 8.95
N GLU A 417 -6.17 -37.52 8.18
CA GLU A 417 -7.29 -37.83 7.27
C GLU A 417 -6.84 -38.69 6.06
N LEU A 418 -6.72 -39.99 6.27
CA LEU A 418 -6.76 -41.01 5.21
C LEU A 418 -8.22 -41.26 4.79
N GLN A 419 -8.92 -40.23 4.32
CA GLN A 419 -10.38 -40.26 4.10
C GLN A 419 -10.83 -41.36 3.12
N ASP A 420 -10.02 -41.69 2.11
CA ASP A 420 -10.34 -42.71 1.10
C ASP A 420 -9.63 -44.05 1.34
N ALA A 421 -9.90 -44.71 2.47
CA ALA A 421 -9.39 -46.06 2.76
C ALA A 421 -9.83 -47.15 1.75
N ASN A 422 -10.80 -46.85 0.87
CA ASN A 422 -11.27 -47.70 -0.23
C ASN A 422 -10.76 -47.26 -1.63
N ALA A 423 -10.03 -46.14 -1.74
CA ALA A 423 -9.27 -45.83 -2.94
C ALA A 423 -7.83 -46.33 -2.80
N ALA A 424 -7.07 -46.36 -3.90
CA ALA A 424 -5.65 -46.66 -3.83
C ALA A 424 -4.92 -45.57 -3.04
N LEU A 425 -4.21 -45.96 -1.97
CA LEU A 425 -3.39 -45.04 -1.18
C LEU A 425 -2.47 -44.21 -2.10
N PRO A 426 -2.44 -42.87 -1.97
CA PRO A 426 -1.50 -42.02 -2.69
C PRO A 426 -0.07 -42.52 -2.56
N THR A 427 0.71 -42.47 -3.65
CA THR A 427 2.06 -43.05 -3.71
C THR A 427 3.09 -42.40 -2.77
N ASP A 428 2.73 -41.31 -2.09
CA ASP A 428 3.52 -40.61 -1.08
C ASP A 428 3.20 -41.00 0.39
N TRP A 429 2.21 -41.88 0.64
CA TRP A 429 1.72 -42.16 2.01
C TRP A 429 2.85 -42.61 2.97
N LEU A 430 3.83 -43.36 2.47
CA LEU A 430 4.99 -43.82 3.24
C LEU A 430 5.87 -42.65 3.67
N ALA A 431 6.12 -41.69 2.77
CA ALA A 431 6.89 -40.50 3.08
C ALA A 431 6.21 -39.69 4.19
N ARG A 432 4.87 -39.55 4.13
CA ARG A 432 4.08 -38.89 5.19
C ARG A 432 4.22 -39.57 6.55
N VAL A 433 4.04 -40.90 6.60
CA VAL A 433 4.14 -41.69 7.84
C VAL A 433 5.54 -41.66 8.46
N VAL A 434 6.59 -41.48 7.65
CA VAL A 434 7.97 -41.29 8.13
C VAL A 434 8.26 -39.83 8.53
N SER A 435 7.65 -38.84 7.87
CA SER A 435 7.88 -37.42 8.17
C SER A 435 7.04 -36.86 9.32
N GLU A 436 5.90 -37.46 9.65
CA GLU A 436 4.94 -36.90 10.62
C GLU A 436 5.48 -37.00 12.06
N PRO A 437 5.63 -35.88 12.78
CA PRO A 437 6.02 -35.90 14.19
C PRO A 437 4.97 -36.60 15.07
N ALA A 438 5.39 -37.25 16.16
CA ALA A 438 4.45 -37.99 17.02
C ALA A 438 3.63 -37.07 17.95
N ARG A 439 2.74 -36.25 17.38
CA ARG A 439 1.95 -35.20 18.06
C ARG A 439 0.88 -35.69 19.05
N THR A 440 0.84 -36.97 19.42
CA THR A 440 -0.20 -37.52 20.31
C THR A 440 0.34 -37.69 21.73
N GLY A 441 -0.50 -37.38 22.74
CA GLY A 441 -0.15 -37.51 24.17
C GLY A 441 0.08 -38.94 24.68
N ARG A 442 0.29 -39.92 23.79
CA ARG A 442 0.71 -41.30 24.10
C ARG A 442 2.04 -41.67 23.42
N CYS A 443 2.66 -40.72 22.73
CA CYS A 443 3.94 -40.88 22.03
C CYS A 443 4.87 -39.67 22.20
N THR A 444 4.71 -38.89 23.28
CA THR A 444 5.55 -37.71 23.60
C THR A 444 7.04 -37.98 23.57
N ASP A 445 7.43 -39.22 23.86
CA ASP A 445 8.81 -39.65 24.03
C ASP A 445 9.44 -40.10 22.69
N PHE A 446 8.68 -40.05 21.59
CA PHE A 446 9.10 -40.43 20.24
C PHE A 446 9.09 -39.20 19.31
N PRO A 447 10.13 -38.99 18.49
CA PRO A 447 10.17 -37.81 17.62
C PRO A 447 9.19 -37.92 16.44
N TYR A 448 8.98 -39.12 15.89
CA TYR A 448 8.20 -39.37 14.68
C TYR A 448 7.27 -40.59 14.81
N LEU A 449 6.25 -40.63 13.96
CA LEU A 449 5.30 -41.74 13.89
C LEU A 449 6.01 -43.06 13.51
N VAL A 450 6.91 -43.02 12.53
CA VAL A 450 7.85 -44.10 12.17
C VAL A 450 9.26 -43.53 11.94
N VAL A 451 10.25 -44.14 12.59
CA VAL A 451 11.69 -43.88 12.36
C VAL A 451 12.28 -45.08 11.59
N PRO A 452 12.67 -44.91 10.31
CA PRO A 452 13.22 -45.99 9.48
C PRO A 452 14.35 -46.77 10.14
N GLY A 453 14.28 -48.11 10.10
CA GLY A 453 15.24 -49.01 10.71
C GLY A 453 15.24 -49.05 12.25
N GLN A 454 14.50 -48.16 12.92
CA GLN A 454 14.52 -47.99 14.38
C GLN A 454 13.10 -48.19 14.97
N PRO A 455 12.58 -49.44 15.01
CA PRO A 455 11.25 -49.70 15.54
C PRO A 455 11.09 -49.22 16.98
N ASP A 456 12.13 -49.33 17.81
CA ASP A 456 12.03 -49.00 19.24
C ASP A 456 12.15 -47.49 19.53
N ARG A 457 12.33 -46.67 18.48
CA ARG A 457 12.15 -45.20 18.50
C ARG A 457 10.94 -44.74 17.66
N SER A 458 10.12 -45.68 17.18
CA SER A 458 8.92 -45.42 16.37
C SER A 458 7.66 -45.49 17.22
N CYS A 459 6.91 -44.39 17.30
CA CYS A 459 5.62 -44.33 17.99
C CYS A 459 4.65 -45.45 17.55
N LEU A 460 4.57 -45.74 16.25
CA LEU A 460 3.71 -46.80 15.71
C LEU A 460 4.00 -48.18 16.30
N ASN A 461 5.29 -48.55 16.43
CA ASN A 461 5.68 -49.80 17.08
C ASN A 461 5.34 -49.77 18.58
N HIS A 462 5.59 -48.66 19.28
CA HIS A 462 5.25 -48.54 20.70
C HIS A 462 3.75 -48.77 20.96
N LEU A 463 2.87 -48.11 20.20
CA LEU A 463 1.41 -48.27 20.29
C LEU A 463 0.96 -49.71 19.95
N VAL A 464 1.64 -50.35 19.00
CA VAL A 464 1.42 -51.76 18.63
C VAL A 464 1.85 -52.71 19.75
N GLN A 465 3.05 -52.58 20.32
CA GLN A 465 3.52 -53.48 21.38
C GLN A 465 2.67 -53.36 22.65
N THR A 466 2.22 -52.15 23.00
CA THR A 466 1.43 -51.85 24.20
C THR A 466 -0.07 -52.17 24.09
N ASN A 467 -0.53 -52.76 22.97
CA ASN A 467 -1.97 -53.01 22.69
C ASN A 467 -2.84 -51.75 22.69
N GLN A 468 -2.27 -50.55 22.53
CA GLN A 468 -3.03 -49.30 22.59
C GLN A 468 -3.81 -49.01 21.30
N MET A 469 -3.58 -49.78 20.23
CA MET A 469 -4.44 -49.88 19.04
C MET A 469 -4.47 -51.32 18.51
N PRO A 470 -5.57 -51.78 17.87
CA PRO A 470 -6.92 -51.23 17.80
C PRO A 470 -7.83 -51.84 18.91
N PRO A 471 -9.13 -51.53 18.96
CA PRO A 471 -10.08 -52.25 19.82
C PRO A 471 -10.07 -53.76 19.53
N GLY A 472 -9.62 -54.56 20.50
CA GLY A 472 -9.34 -56.00 20.35
C GLY A 472 -7.86 -56.37 20.59
N GLY A 473 -6.96 -55.39 20.55
CA GLY A 473 -5.51 -55.58 20.69
C GLY A 473 -4.85 -56.07 19.40
N SER A 474 -3.52 -55.99 19.34
CA SER A 474 -2.73 -56.48 18.21
C SER A 474 -2.27 -57.92 18.47
N THR A 475 -2.44 -58.79 17.47
CA THR A 475 -1.96 -60.17 17.56
C THR A 475 -0.43 -60.22 17.60
N ALA A 476 0.15 -61.28 18.18
CA ALA A 476 1.60 -61.47 18.20
C ALA A 476 2.23 -61.42 16.79
N GLN A 477 1.50 -61.89 15.77
CA GLN A 477 1.92 -61.77 14.38
C GLN A 477 1.96 -60.30 13.91
N GLN A 478 0.89 -59.52 14.11
CA GLN A 478 0.88 -58.09 13.76
C GLN A 478 1.96 -57.28 14.50
N LYS A 479 2.25 -57.63 15.76
CA LYS A 479 3.37 -57.05 16.53
C LYS A 479 4.74 -57.35 15.92
N SER A 480 4.90 -58.56 15.36
CA SER A 480 6.08 -58.96 14.62
C SER A 480 6.15 -58.23 13.27
N ASP A 481 5.06 -58.24 12.50
CA ASP A 481 4.98 -57.68 11.15
C ASP A 481 5.28 -56.17 11.12
N VAL A 482 4.73 -55.38 12.03
CA VAL A 482 5.00 -53.93 12.12
C VAL A 482 6.46 -53.67 12.53
N ARG A 483 6.99 -54.40 13.51
CA ARG A 483 8.39 -54.26 13.94
C ARG A 483 9.35 -54.65 12.82
N ALA A 484 9.11 -55.78 12.16
CA ALA A 484 9.90 -56.28 11.04
C ALA A 484 9.84 -55.33 9.83
N TRP A 485 8.66 -54.77 9.52
CA TRP A 485 8.51 -53.77 8.47
C TRP A 485 9.30 -52.49 8.76
N ILE A 486 9.19 -51.91 9.97
CA ILE A 486 9.96 -50.72 10.32
C ILE A 486 11.47 -51.01 10.30
N THR A 487 11.88 -52.22 10.73
CA THR A 487 13.28 -52.67 10.67
C THR A 487 13.79 -52.85 9.23
N SER A 488 12.91 -53.17 8.27
CA SER A 488 13.27 -53.33 6.85
C SER A 488 13.29 -52.01 6.07
N LEU A 489 12.79 -50.91 6.64
CA LEU A 489 13.02 -49.57 6.11
C LEU A 489 14.51 -49.20 6.29
N PRO A 490 15.19 -48.64 5.27
CA PRO A 490 16.62 -48.33 5.38
C PRO A 490 16.91 -47.35 6.52
N ALA A 491 17.84 -47.70 7.41
CA ALA A 491 18.16 -46.92 8.61
C ALA A 491 18.76 -45.51 8.33
N GLY A 492 19.13 -45.22 7.08
CA GLY A 492 19.54 -43.91 6.59
C GLY A 492 18.49 -43.19 5.71
N ALA A 493 17.23 -43.66 5.70
CA ALA A 493 16.12 -42.98 5.01
C ALA A 493 15.46 -41.88 5.88
N GLY A 494 15.72 -41.88 7.19
CA GLY A 494 15.51 -40.68 8.01
C GLY A 494 16.69 -39.73 7.81
N CYS A 495 16.41 -38.45 7.60
CA CYS A 495 17.47 -37.44 7.68
C CYS A 495 17.98 -37.36 9.11
N ASP A 496 19.31 -37.27 9.31
CA ASP A 496 19.86 -36.88 10.61
C ASP A 496 19.47 -35.43 10.90
N VAL A 497 18.36 -35.27 11.62
CA VAL A 497 17.96 -33.99 12.22
C VAL A 497 18.89 -33.67 13.39
N GLY A 498 20.07 -33.12 13.03
CA GLY A 498 20.63 -32.04 13.82
C GLY A 498 19.59 -30.92 13.98
N GLU A 499 19.75 -30.08 15.00
CA GLU A 499 18.80 -29.00 15.31
C GLU A 499 18.41 -28.24 14.04
N PRO A 500 17.10 -27.93 13.84
CA PRO A 500 16.62 -27.39 12.59
C PRO A 500 17.33 -26.07 12.28
N SER A 501 18.29 -26.15 11.37
CA SER A 501 19.02 -25.00 10.86
C SER A 501 18.01 -24.15 10.10
N VAL A 502 17.42 -23.20 10.84
CA VAL A 502 16.60 -22.12 10.30
C VAL A 502 17.36 -21.61 9.08
N CYS A 503 16.68 -21.58 7.93
CA CYS A 503 17.26 -21.08 6.70
C CYS A 503 17.47 -19.57 6.89
N THR A 504 18.60 -19.21 7.51
CA THR A 504 19.01 -17.84 7.73
C THR A 504 18.99 -17.15 6.36
N PRO A 505 18.26 -16.03 6.22
CA PRO A 505 18.35 -15.27 4.99
C PRO A 505 19.82 -14.94 4.76
N SER A 506 20.33 -15.16 3.54
CA SER A 506 21.75 -14.86 3.30
C SER A 506 22.00 -13.39 3.57
N ASP A 507 23.13 -13.03 4.18
CA ASP A 507 23.42 -11.66 4.65
C ASP A 507 23.24 -10.58 3.56
N ASN A 508 23.29 -10.99 2.29
CA ASN A 508 23.06 -10.16 1.11
C ASN A 508 21.60 -9.69 0.96
N ASP A 509 20.60 -10.45 1.44
CA ASP A 509 19.17 -10.12 1.35
C ASP A 509 18.64 -9.39 2.61
N ASN A 510 19.36 -9.42 3.74
CA ASN A 510 18.97 -8.71 4.97
C ASN A 510 18.74 -7.19 4.76
N PRO A 511 19.53 -6.46 3.93
CA PRO A 511 19.22 -5.07 3.55
C PRO A 511 17.85 -4.92 2.86
N ALA A 512 17.42 -5.89 2.06
CA ALA A 512 16.11 -5.86 1.41
C ALA A 512 14.97 -6.05 2.42
N ALA A 513 15.18 -6.81 3.51
CA ALA A 513 14.23 -6.90 4.61
C ALA A 513 14.06 -5.57 5.36
N PHE A 514 15.15 -4.84 5.62
CA PHE A 514 15.10 -3.49 6.19
C PHE A 514 14.31 -2.53 5.29
N ALA A 515 14.69 -2.43 4.02
CA ALA A 515 13.98 -1.57 3.06
C ALA A 515 12.50 -1.97 2.89
N TYR A 516 12.15 -3.26 3.03
CA TYR A 516 10.78 -3.73 2.96
C TYR A 516 9.96 -3.30 4.19
N LEU A 517 10.51 -3.35 5.41
CA LEU A 517 9.83 -2.82 6.59
C LEU A 517 9.57 -1.31 6.46
N THR A 518 10.52 -0.54 5.91
CA THR A 518 10.32 0.89 5.64
C THR A 518 9.25 1.13 4.58
N ALA A 519 9.24 0.36 3.50
CA ALA A 519 8.18 0.42 2.49
C ALA A 519 6.79 0.08 3.07
N MET A 520 6.72 -0.97 3.90
CA MET A 520 5.50 -1.42 4.56
C MET A 520 4.97 -0.39 5.58
N ASN A 521 5.87 0.29 6.31
CA ASN A 521 5.51 1.38 7.21
C ASN A 521 4.86 2.55 6.44
N ILE A 522 5.49 3.00 5.34
CA ILE A 522 4.94 4.06 4.49
C ILE A 522 3.54 3.69 3.96
N VAL A 523 3.36 2.43 3.52
CA VAL A 523 2.06 1.92 3.05
C VAL A 523 1.01 1.96 4.16
N ASP A 524 1.31 1.50 5.38
CA ASP A 524 0.39 1.55 6.53
C ASP A 524 0.01 3.01 6.89
N GLN A 525 0.99 3.93 6.88
CA GLN A 525 0.77 5.34 7.17
C GLN A 525 -0.07 6.08 6.11
N VAL A 526 0.16 5.81 4.81
CA VAL A 526 -0.62 6.39 3.71
C VAL A 526 -2.03 5.79 3.66
N TRP A 527 -2.17 4.48 3.89
CA TRP A 527 -3.46 3.84 4.09
C TRP A 527 -4.21 4.47 5.27
N GLU A 528 -3.53 4.73 6.39
CA GLU A 528 -4.14 5.41 7.54
C GLU A 528 -4.74 6.76 7.13
N GLU A 529 -4.03 7.64 6.41
CA GLU A 529 -4.57 8.95 5.95
C GLU A 529 -5.79 8.79 5.01
N ALA A 530 -5.76 7.79 4.13
CA ALA A 530 -6.82 7.54 3.16
C ALA A 530 -8.07 6.82 3.73
N MET A 531 -7.91 6.04 4.81
CA MET A 531 -8.93 5.12 5.33
C MET A 531 -9.22 5.31 6.84
N GLY A 532 -8.62 6.33 7.45
CA GLY A 532 -8.80 6.73 8.85
C GLY A 532 -8.07 5.87 9.89
N ASN A 533 -7.83 4.60 9.57
CA ASN A 533 -7.34 3.57 10.49
C ASN A 533 -6.14 2.82 9.88
N PRO A 534 -5.12 2.45 10.67
CA PRO A 534 -3.99 1.65 10.18
C PRO A 534 -4.38 0.17 10.02
N LEU A 535 -3.66 -0.54 9.15
CA LEU A 535 -3.78 -1.99 8.96
C LEU A 535 -3.18 -2.77 10.14
N THR A 536 -2.29 -2.13 10.91
CA THR A 536 -1.57 -2.73 12.05
C THR A 536 -2.17 -2.39 13.44
N ILE A 537 -1.55 -2.88 14.52
CA ILE A 537 -1.77 -2.44 15.92
C ILE A 537 -0.61 -1.55 16.41
N ALA A 538 -0.66 -1.10 17.66
CA ALA A 538 0.47 -0.47 18.36
C ALA A 538 1.74 -1.36 18.47
N ASN A 539 1.64 -2.68 18.27
CA ASN A 539 2.81 -3.57 18.11
C ASN A 539 3.19 -3.82 16.63
N TYR A 540 2.54 -3.12 15.70
CA TYR A 540 2.84 -3.05 14.26
C TYR A 540 2.65 -4.34 13.44
N TYR A 541 1.91 -5.32 13.98
CA TYR A 541 1.44 -6.47 13.20
C TYR A 541 0.00 -6.26 12.70
N PRO A 542 -0.37 -6.79 11.52
CA PRO A 542 -1.76 -6.81 11.08
C PRO A 542 -2.65 -7.68 11.97
N ARG A 543 -3.90 -7.25 12.16
CA ARG A 543 -4.83 -7.84 13.14
C ARG A 543 -5.66 -9.03 12.63
N ASN A 544 -5.72 -9.22 11.31
CA ASN A 544 -6.43 -10.31 10.65
C ASN A 544 -5.86 -10.53 9.23
N PRO A 545 -6.23 -11.61 8.52
CA PRO A 545 -5.70 -11.91 7.19
C PRO A 545 -5.98 -10.82 6.17
N PHE A 546 -7.17 -10.18 6.18
CA PHE A 546 -7.50 -9.13 5.21
C PHE A 546 -6.59 -7.90 5.37
N ALA A 547 -6.37 -7.45 6.60
CA ALA A 547 -5.46 -6.33 6.88
C ALA A 547 -4.00 -6.67 6.50
N ARG A 548 -3.56 -7.91 6.76
CA ARG A 548 -2.23 -8.41 6.33
C ARG A 548 -2.10 -8.43 4.82
N ASP A 549 -3.10 -8.97 4.13
CA ASP A 549 -3.04 -9.22 2.70
C ASP A 549 -3.17 -7.92 1.91
N ILE A 550 -3.93 -6.92 2.41
CA ILE A 550 -3.91 -5.55 1.88
C ILE A 550 -2.54 -4.90 2.08
N LEU A 551 -1.98 -4.94 3.31
CA LEU A 551 -0.67 -4.34 3.62
C LEU A 551 0.44 -4.96 2.75
N GLN A 552 0.47 -6.28 2.65
CA GLN A 552 1.41 -7.01 1.82
C GLN A 552 1.21 -6.73 0.33
N ASN A 553 -0.03 -6.70 -0.16
CA ASN A 553 -0.31 -6.46 -1.58
C ASN A 553 0.11 -5.04 -1.99
N LEU A 554 -0.32 -4.01 -1.23
CA LEU A 554 0.07 -2.62 -1.50
C LEU A 554 1.59 -2.41 -1.43
N THR A 555 2.29 -3.09 -0.50
CA THR A 555 3.75 -3.01 -0.42
C THR A 555 4.45 -3.74 -1.58
N GLU A 556 4.12 -5.01 -1.82
CA GLU A 556 4.81 -5.88 -2.78
C GLU A 556 4.44 -5.65 -4.24
N THR A 557 3.22 -5.22 -4.57
CA THR A 557 2.72 -5.13 -5.96
C THR A 557 2.55 -3.71 -6.46
N VAL A 558 2.37 -2.74 -5.55
CA VAL A 558 2.19 -1.33 -5.89
C VAL A 558 3.43 -0.51 -5.52
N PHE A 559 3.70 -0.34 -4.23
CA PHE A 559 4.65 0.67 -3.75
C PHE A 559 6.10 0.33 -4.07
N VAL A 560 6.57 -0.90 -3.81
CA VAL A 560 7.94 -1.29 -4.17
C VAL A 560 8.15 -1.34 -5.70
N PRO A 561 7.31 -2.00 -6.52
CA PRO A 561 7.53 -2.09 -7.97
C PRO A 561 7.43 -0.76 -8.72
N SER A 562 6.57 0.16 -8.27
CA SER A 562 6.46 1.51 -8.84
C SER A 562 7.64 2.43 -8.52
N GLY A 563 8.65 1.95 -7.77
CA GLY A 563 9.79 2.78 -7.35
C GLY A 563 9.44 3.74 -6.21
N TRP A 564 8.62 3.28 -5.26
CA TRP A 564 8.17 4.04 -4.08
C TRP A 564 7.29 5.25 -4.46
N SER A 565 6.44 5.06 -5.48
CA SER A 565 5.46 6.06 -5.94
C SER A 565 4.34 6.25 -4.93
N LEU A 566 4.15 7.49 -4.53
CA LEU A 566 3.02 7.91 -3.71
C LEU A 566 1.75 8.00 -4.56
N ARG A 567 1.86 8.37 -5.85
CA ARG A 567 0.72 8.38 -6.78
C ARG A 567 0.10 7.00 -6.95
N GLU A 568 0.90 5.98 -7.28
CA GLU A 568 0.36 4.64 -7.55
C GLU A 568 -0.27 4.02 -6.29
N LEU A 569 0.35 4.24 -5.13
CA LEU A 569 -0.20 3.83 -3.83
C LEU A 569 -1.56 4.49 -3.54
N LEU A 570 -1.67 5.82 -3.73
CA LEU A 570 -2.94 6.54 -3.55
C LEU A 570 -4.00 6.13 -4.58
N VAL A 571 -3.61 5.98 -5.86
CA VAL A 571 -4.51 5.51 -6.92
C VAL A 571 -5.09 4.14 -6.55
N LYS A 572 -4.26 3.18 -6.14
CA LYS A 572 -4.74 1.83 -5.81
C LYS A 572 -5.51 1.76 -4.49
N THR A 573 -5.22 2.65 -3.54
CA THR A 573 -5.94 2.72 -2.24
C THR A 573 -7.32 3.33 -2.41
N LEU A 574 -7.41 4.49 -3.09
CA LEU A 574 -8.66 5.22 -3.29
C LEU A 574 -9.54 4.61 -4.40
N SER A 575 -8.96 3.84 -5.33
CA SER A 575 -9.72 2.98 -6.24
C SER A 575 -9.88 1.53 -5.73
N SER A 576 -9.67 1.30 -4.43
CA SER A 576 -9.95 -0.02 -3.83
C SER A 576 -11.43 -0.14 -3.51
N GLU A 577 -11.93 -1.37 -3.51
CA GLU A 577 -13.32 -1.68 -3.14
C GLU A 577 -13.66 -1.31 -1.68
N GLN A 578 -12.68 -0.97 -0.84
CA GLN A 578 -12.92 -0.56 0.55
C GLN A 578 -13.21 0.94 0.68
N PHE A 579 -12.89 1.74 -0.35
CA PHE A 579 -13.15 3.18 -0.39
C PHE A 579 -14.55 3.48 -0.95
N ASN A 580 -15.08 4.67 -0.68
CA ASN A 580 -16.38 5.17 -1.17
C ASN A 580 -17.62 4.27 -0.90
N ARG A 581 -17.57 3.41 0.12
CA ARG A 581 -18.75 2.61 0.53
C ARG A 581 -19.90 3.54 0.97
N ARG A 582 -21.12 3.22 0.53
CA ARG A 582 -22.37 3.90 0.86
C ARG A 582 -22.69 3.71 2.34
N ALA A 583 -23.15 4.77 3.00
CA ALA A 583 -23.75 4.66 4.32
C ALA A 583 -25.02 3.77 4.26
N ALA A 584 -25.32 3.05 5.34
CA ALA A 584 -26.57 2.30 5.43
C ALA A 584 -27.76 3.27 5.38
N ASP A 585 -28.67 3.06 4.43
CA ASP A 585 -29.79 3.97 4.14
C ASP A 585 -30.99 3.80 5.09
N THR A 586 -30.98 2.76 5.92
CA THR A 586 -31.91 2.60 7.05
C THR A 586 -31.17 2.39 8.37
N THR A 587 -31.83 2.74 9.47
CA THR A 587 -31.35 2.48 10.84
C THR A 587 -31.49 1.02 11.28
N THR A 588 -31.92 0.10 10.40
CA THR A 588 -32.14 -1.30 10.75
C THR A 588 -30.89 -2.13 10.49
N LEU A 589 -30.34 -2.76 11.53
CA LEU A 589 -29.11 -3.58 11.45
C LEU A 589 -29.17 -4.72 10.40
N ALA A 590 -30.36 -5.10 9.94
CA ALA A 590 -30.57 -6.10 8.88
C ALA A 590 -30.23 -5.60 7.46
N SER A 591 -30.09 -4.28 7.24
CA SER A 591 -29.71 -3.66 5.96
C SER A 591 -28.28 -3.11 5.93
N ALA A 592 -27.60 -3.04 7.08
CA ALA A 592 -26.26 -2.50 7.18
C ALA A 592 -25.26 -3.37 6.39
N TYR A 593 -24.80 -2.85 5.25
CA TYR A 593 -23.85 -3.56 4.40
C TYR A 593 -22.51 -3.83 5.09
N VAL A 594 -21.89 -4.91 4.66
CA VAL A 594 -20.90 -5.66 5.42
C VAL A 594 -19.50 -5.32 4.94
N GLN A 595 -18.78 -4.55 5.75
CA GLN A 595 -17.36 -4.30 5.50
C GLN A 595 -16.49 -5.39 6.14
N GLN A 596 -15.37 -5.73 5.50
CA GLN A 596 -14.34 -6.57 6.10
C GLN A 596 -13.79 -5.89 7.35
N PRO A 597 -13.36 -6.63 8.39
CA PRO A 597 -12.98 -6.06 9.69
C PRO A 597 -11.60 -5.37 9.66
N ILE A 598 -11.44 -4.31 8.86
CA ILE A 598 -10.18 -3.59 8.62
C ILE A 598 -10.05 -2.35 9.53
N ALA A 599 -11.10 -1.53 9.63
CA ALA A 599 -11.17 -0.34 10.50
C ALA A 599 -11.35 -0.64 12.02
N LYS A 600 -12.28 -1.52 12.43
CA LYS A 600 -12.45 -1.97 13.85
C LYS A 600 -12.11 -3.46 14.09
N PRO A 601 -10.86 -3.91 13.83
CA PRO A 601 -10.40 -5.29 14.03
C PRO A 601 -10.27 -5.74 15.50
N PHE A 602 -11.00 -5.13 16.44
CA PHE A 602 -11.05 -5.57 17.85
C PHE A 602 -12.37 -6.28 18.21
N GLU A 603 -13.47 -6.08 17.48
CA GLU A 603 -14.80 -6.65 17.79
C GLU A 603 -14.96 -8.12 17.34
N VAL A 604 -13.87 -8.90 17.42
CA VAL A 604 -13.82 -10.33 17.08
C VAL A 604 -14.42 -11.22 18.18
N ASN A 605 -14.48 -10.72 19.42
CA ASN A 605 -15.43 -11.10 20.47
C ASN A 605 -15.27 -10.10 21.62
N ASP A 606 -16.39 -9.59 22.16
CA ASP A 606 -16.37 -8.78 23.38
C ASP A 606 -16.65 -9.68 24.60
N PRO A 607 -15.73 -9.83 25.57
CA PRO A 607 -15.91 -10.71 26.72
C PRO A 607 -16.97 -10.22 27.71
N ARG A 608 -17.57 -9.02 27.50
CA ARG A 608 -18.84 -8.63 28.13
C ARG A 608 -20.03 -9.48 27.68
N PHE A 609 -19.89 -10.21 26.57
CA PHE A 609 -20.71 -11.37 26.20
C PHE A 609 -19.93 -12.66 26.51
N PRO A 610 -19.94 -13.13 27.77
CA PRO A 610 -19.41 -14.45 28.08
C PRO A 610 -20.16 -15.54 27.30
N PRO A 611 -19.52 -16.67 26.97
CA PRO A 611 -20.26 -17.88 26.60
C PRO A 611 -21.17 -18.31 27.77
N GLU A 612 -22.28 -19.00 27.48
CA GLU A 612 -23.25 -19.47 28.50
C GLU A 612 -22.60 -20.33 29.61
N SER A 613 -21.41 -20.89 29.34
CA SER A 613 -20.61 -21.68 30.29
C SER A 613 -19.74 -20.87 31.26
N ALA A 614 -19.70 -19.54 31.18
CA ALA A 614 -18.86 -18.73 32.07
C ALA A 614 -19.48 -18.55 33.46
N PRO A 615 -18.73 -18.76 34.57
CA PRO A 615 -19.21 -18.51 35.92
C PRO A 615 -19.58 -17.03 36.13
N GLY A 616 -20.89 -16.74 36.11
CA GLY A 616 -21.43 -15.38 36.17
C GLY A 616 -22.58 -15.13 35.19
N TRP A 617 -22.70 -15.92 34.12
CA TRP A 617 -23.91 -15.93 33.30
C TRP A 617 -25.04 -16.65 34.05
N ALA A 618 -26.07 -15.91 34.47
CA ALA A 618 -27.14 -16.44 35.31
C ALA A 618 -28.22 -17.13 34.47
N PRO A 619 -28.48 -18.46 34.61
CA PRO A 619 -29.44 -19.22 33.79
C PRO A 619 -30.93 -18.91 34.08
N GLY A 620 -31.23 -17.73 34.62
CA GLY A 620 -32.55 -17.29 35.07
C GLY A 620 -32.93 -15.87 34.63
N SER A 621 -32.09 -15.17 33.87
CA SER A 621 -32.56 -14.05 33.06
C SER A 621 -33.65 -14.54 32.09
N PRO A 622 -34.67 -13.72 31.75
CA PRO A 622 -35.85 -14.19 31.03
C PRO A 622 -35.46 -14.87 29.72
N ARG A 623 -35.86 -16.14 29.59
CA ARG A 623 -35.38 -17.03 28.52
C ARG A 623 -35.50 -16.35 27.15
N PRO A 624 -34.40 -16.23 26.39
CA PRO A 624 -34.51 -15.77 25.01
C PRO A 624 -35.40 -16.77 24.24
N THR A 625 -36.21 -16.27 23.30
CA THR A 625 -37.24 -17.08 22.64
C THR A 625 -36.62 -18.22 21.82
N PRO A 626 -37.39 -19.26 21.45
CA PRO A 626 -36.90 -20.34 20.57
C PRO A 626 -36.25 -19.83 19.28
N ASP A 627 -36.73 -18.72 18.73
CA ASP A 627 -36.14 -18.05 17.56
C ASP A 627 -34.69 -17.59 17.80
N PHE A 628 -34.36 -17.14 19.02
CA PHE A 628 -33.02 -16.71 19.39
C PHE A 628 -32.05 -17.90 19.48
N MET A 629 -32.50 -19.06 19.97
CA MET A 629 -31.72 -20.30 19.93
C MET A 629 -31.58 -20.87 18.51
N HIS A 630 -32.59 -20.67 17.65
CA HIS A 630 -32.47 -21.00 16.22
C HIS A 630 -31.50 -20.05 15.51
N LEU A 631 -31.46 -18.77 15.90
CA LEU A 631 -30.41 -17.81 15.52
C LEU A 631 -29.03 -18.31 15.95
N ILE A 632 -28.86 -18.74 17.21
CA ILE A 632 -27.56 -19.24 17.72
C ILE A 632 -27.09 -20.47 16.94
N ARG A 633 -27.97 -21.40 16.57
CA ARG A 633 -27.60 -22.56 15.73
C ARG A 633 -27.22 -22.15 14.31
N HIS A 634 -28.02 -21.32 13.63
CA HIS A 634 -27.66 -20.81 12.30
C HIS A 634 -26.37 -19.97 12.31
N MET A 635 -26.17 -19.13 13.32
CA MET A 635 -24.90 -18.42 13.51
C MET A 635 -23.74 -19.40 13.57
N ARG A 636 -23.86 -20.52 14.29
CA ARG A 636 -22.74 -21.47 14.48
C ARG A 636 -22.36 -22.23 13.21
N GLU A 637 -23.31 -22.52 12.33
CA GLU A 637 -23.14 -23.44 11.18
C GLU A 637 -22.79 -22.72 9.84
N GLU A 638 -23.24 -21.48 9.60
CA GLU A 638 -22.85 -20.74 8.38
C GLU A 638 -21.54 -19.94 8.56
N ASP A 639 -20.43 -20.59 8.19
CA ASP A 639 -19.07 -20.08 7.93
C ASP A 639 -18.63 -18.91 8.84
N GLY A 640 -17.79 -19.20 9.85
CA GLY A 640 -17.36 -18.24 10.89
C GLY A 640 -16.72 -16.93 10.41
N ARG A 641 -16.38 -16.81 9.11
CA ARG A 641 -16.07 -15.54 8.43
C ARG A 641 -17.25 -14.55 8.39
N SER A 642 -18.45 -14.97 8.79
CA SER A 642 -19.71 -14.22 8.70
C SER A 642 -20.05 -13.30 9.89
N ARG A 643 -19.31 -13.36 11.01
CA ARG A 643 -19.79 -12.81 12.29
C ARG A 643 -19.11 -11.52 12.79
N HIS A 644 -17.92 -11.19 12.29
CA HIS A 644 -17.12 -10.06 12.80
C HIS A 644 -16.79 -9.14 11.63
N ARG A 645 -17.60 -8.10 11.49
CA ARG A 645 -17.76 -7.27 10.29
C ARG A 645 -17.86 -5.82 10.76
N ASN A 646 -17.13 -4.92 10.12
CA ASN A 646 -17.24 -3.50 10.44
C ASN A 646 -18.61 -2.97 10.03
N ALA A 647 -19.13 -2.03 10.80
CA ALA A 647 -20.20 -1.16 10.35
C ALA A 647 -19.62 -0.05 9.45
N VAL A 648 -20.41 0.54 8.57
CA VAL A 648 -19.95 1.70 7.76
C VAL A 648 -19.56 2.89 8.65
N GLY A 649 -20.14 2.98 9.86
CA GLY A 649 -19.71 3.93 10.90
C GLY A 649 -18.26 3.79 11.38
N ASP A 650 -17.58 2.68 11.05
CA ASP A 650 -16.16 2.45 11.35
C ASP A 650 -15.25 3.05 10.27
N SER A 651 -15.78 3.23 9.05
CA SER A 651 -15.18 4.04 7.98
C SER A 651 -15.47 5.54 8.11
N VAL A 652 -16.20 5.96 9.14
CA VAL A 652 -16.38 7.38 9.50
C VAL A 652 -15.28 7.79 10.47
N TYR A 653 -14.39 8.68 10.03
CA TYR A 653 -13.24 9.15 10.80
C TYR A 653 -13.05 10.66 10.67
N ARG A 654 -12.36 11.30 11.61
CA ARG A 654 -12.04 12.73 11.52
C ARG A 654 -10.93 12.95 10.49
N TYR A 655 -11.08 13.93 9.61
CA TYR A 655 -9.97 14.34 8.74
C TYR A 655 -8.75 14.77 9.57
N SER A 656 -7.56 14.56 9.01
CA SER A 656 -6.29 14.92 9.64
C SER A 656 -6.20 16.43 9.90
N THR A 657 -5.35 16.81 10.86
CA THR A 657 -5.10 18.22 11.21
C THR A 657 -4.66 19.05 10.00
N HIS A 658 -3.91 18.45 9.07
CA HIS A 658 -3.56 19.07 7.80
C HIS A 658 -4.79 19.33 6.94
N THR A 659 -5.58 18.29 6.68
CA THR A 659 -6.73 18.36 5.76
C THR A 659 -7.85 19.27 6.27
N LEU A 660 -8.04 19.37 7.59
CA LEU A 660 -8.98 20.32 8.20
C LEU A 660 -8.49 21.78 8.06
N LEU A 661 -7.29 22.09 8.55
CA LEU A 661 -6.76 23.45 8.52
C LEU A 661 -6.57 23.97 7.08
N ARG A 662 -6.18 23.08 6.17
CA ARG A 662 -6.06 23.38 4.74
C ARG A 662 -7.40 23.54 4.04
N SER A 663 -8.42 22.74 4.36
CA SER A 663 -9.79 22.97 3.88
C SER A 663 -10.28 24.37 4.29
N THR A 664 -10.10 24.74 5.56
CA THR A 664 -10.50 26.06 6.08
C THR A 664 -9.80 27.20 5.35
N HIS A 665 -8.46 27.21 5.28
CA HIS A 665 -7.77 28.35 4.67
C HIS A 665 -7.93 28.42 3.14
N ARG A 666 -8.05 27.27 2.45
CA ARG A 666 -8.27 27.23 0.99
C ARG A 666 -9.71 27.53 0.57
N ALA A 667 -10.69 27.38 1.46
CA ALA A 667 -12.04 27.87 1.23
C ALA A 667 -12.13 29.37 1.55
N LEU A 668 -11.66 29.81 2.72
CA LEU A 668 -11.85 31.19 3.18
C LEU A 668 -10.84 32.20 2.62
N GLY A 669 -9.77 31.76 1.94
CA GLY A 669 -8.71 32.66 1.48
C GLY A 669 -7.85 33.23 2.63
N TRP A 670 -7.81 32.53 3.76
CA TRP A 670 -6.96 32.88 4.90
C TRP A 670 -5.47 32.58 4.61
N PRO A 671 -4.51 33.12 5.41
CA PRO A 671 -3.09 32.82 5.24
C PRO A 671 -2.80 31.32 5.24
N ASN A 672 -1.90 30.89 4.35
CA ASN A 672 -1.54 29.48 4.17
C ASN A 672 -0.98 28.89 5.47
N ALA A 673 -1.57 27.79 5.94
CA ALA A 673 -1.16 27.11 7.16
C ALA A 673 0.30 26.62 7.09
N ASN A 674 1.22 27.32 7.77
CA ASN A 674 2.62 26.90 7.82
C ASN A 674 2.81 25.80 8.88
N HIS A 675 2.62 24.54 8.47
CA HIS A 675 2.69 23.37 9.35
C HIS A 675 4.09 23.08 9.92
N VAL A 676 5.15 23.80 9.52
CA VAL A 676 6.52 23.60 10.03
C VAL A 676 6.96 24.73 10.95
N ASN A 677 6.85 26.00 10.53
CA ASN A 677 7.33 27.13 11.35
C ASN A 677 6.37 27.46 12.50
N GLY A 678 6.90 27.71 13.69
CA GLY A 678 6.16 28.24 14.86
C GLY A 678 5.98 29.75 14.85
N GLY A 679 5.63 30.33 13.69
CA GLY A 679 5.33 31.76 13.59
C GLY A 679 3.92 32.05 14.10
N GLY A 680 3.74 33.13 14.88
CA GLY A 680 2.47 33.48 15.56
C GLY A 680 1.31 33.96 14.66
N GLY A 681 1.13 33.34 13.49
CA GLY A 681 -0.02 33.52 12.61
C GLY A 681 -1.02 32.36 12.72
N TYR A 682 -1.75 32.12 11.64
CA TYR A 682 -2.65 30.97 11.50
C TYR A 682 -1.94 29.79 10.81
N PRO A 683 -2.07 28.53 11.31
CA PRO A 683 -2.62 28.13 12.61
C PRO A 683 -1.61 28.37 13.75
N SER A 684 -2.10 28.63 14.96
CA SER A 684 -1.23 28.66 16.15
C SER A 684 -0.71 27.28 16.50
N ASP A 685 0.45 27.21 17.15
CA ASP A 685 1.06 25.96 17.60
C ASP A 685 0.14 25.24 18.61
N SER A 686 -0.56 25.98 19.47
CA SER A 686 -1.59 25.45 20.38
C SER A 686 -2.79 24.84 19.65
N LEU A 687 -3.26 25.42 18.54
CA LEU A 687 -4.30 24.84 17.70
C LEU A 687 -3.81 23.54 17.04
N ARG A 688 -2.59 23.53 16.50
CA ARG A 688 -1.99 22.34 15.87
C ARG A 688 -1.86 21.19 16.87
N LYS A 689 -1.30 21.45 18.06
CA LYS A 689 -1.19 20.47 19.16
C LYS A 689 -2.56 19.92 19.56
N ALA A 690 -3.51 20.80 19.87
CA ALA A 690 -4.85 20.40 20.32
C ALA A 690 -5.62 19.61 19.26
N MET A 691 -5.39 19.85 17.97
CA MET A 691 -5.99 19.06 16.89
C MET A 691 -5.29 17.71 16.67
N GLY A 692 -4.10 17.49 17.23
CA GLY A 692 -3.35 16.24 17.14
C GLY A 692 -2.31 16.19 16.00
N GLN A 693 -1.72 17.31 15.60
CA GLN A 693 -0.47 17.32 14.83
C GLN A 693 0.71 16.86 15.72
N PHE A 694 1.69 16.15 15.15
CA PHE A 694 2.91 15.74 15.86
C PHE A 694 3.75 16.96 16.27
N PHE A 695 4.26 16.99 17.50
CA PHE A 695 5.22 18.03 17.95
C PHE A 695 6.50 17.48 18.56
N GLN A 696 6.39 16.38 19.32
CA GLN A 696 7.49 15.72 20.02
C GLN A 696 7.05 14.29 20.38
N ASP A 697 7.95 13.44 20.86
CA ASP A 697 7.60 12.03 21.13
C ASP A 697 6.58 11.85 22.27
N ALA A 698 6.50 12.82 23.21
CA ALA A 698 5.46 12.91 24.23
C ALA A 698 4.13 13.50 23.72
N GLU A 699 4.13 14.08 22.52
CA GLU A 699 2.96 14.63 21.80
C GLU A 699 2.89 14.02 20.39
N PRO A 700 2.67 12.69 20.27
CA PRO A 700 2.84 11.94 19.03
C PRO A 700 1.78 12.23 17.94
N GLY A 701 0.90 13.22 18.17
CA GLY A 701 -0.28 13.48 17.37
C GLY A 701 -1.41 12.48 17.62
N PHE A 702 -2.60 12.79 17.09
CA PHE A 702 -3.78 11.92 17.10
C PHE A 702 -4.81 12.38 16.06
N ARG A 703 -5.74 11.49 15.71
CA ARG A 703 -6.86 11.80 14.80
C ARG A 703 -8.24 11.66 15.43
N GLY A 704 -8.31 11.24 16.70
CA GLY A 704 -9.56 11.16 17.44
C GLY A 704 -10.31 12.51 17.53
N VAL A 705 -11.63 12.42 17.68
CA VAL A 705 -12.50 13.56 17.99
C VAL A 705 -12.48 13.81 19.51
N GLY A 706 -11.33 14.27 20.02
CA GLY A 706 -11.17 14.59 21.44
C GLY A 706 -11.90 15.89 21.82
N PHE A 707 -12.50 15.94 23.01
CA PHE A 707 -13.21 17.14 23.50
C PHE A 707 -12.32 18.41 23.49
N GLN A 708 -11.05 18.29 23.89
CA GLN A 708 -10.09 19.40 23.84
C GLN A 708 -9.75 19.84 22.39
N ALA A 709 -9.77 18.92 21.43
CA ALA A 709 -9.60 19.25 20.01
C ALA A 709 -10.80 20.04 19.49
N LEU A 710 -12.02 19.61 19.83
CA LEU A 710 -13.26 20.30 19.46
C LEU A 710 -13.33 21.70 20.09
N LEU A 711 -13.09 21.83 21.41
CA LEU A 711 -13.08 23.14 22.08
C LEU A 711 -12.05 24.10 21.46
N ARG A 712 -10.85 23.61 21.12
CA ARG A 712 -9.84 24.47 20.49
C ARG A 712 -10.17 24.79 19.04
N TRP A 713 -10.80 23.87 18.32
CA TRP A 713 -11.31 24.12 16.97
C TRP A 713 -12.43 25.18 16.99
N GLU A 714 -13.38 25.07 17.91
CA GLU A 714 -14.44 26.06 18.18
C GLU A 714 -13.83 27.43 18.53
N GLN A 715 -12.86 27.47 19.47
CA GLN A 715 -12.18 28.72 19.86
C GLN A 715 -11.52 29.43 18.67
N ASP A 716 -10.98 28.70 17.69
CA ASP A 716 -10.30 29.30 16.54
C ASP A 716 -11.16 29.42 15.26
N HIS A 717 -12.29 28.74 15.15
CA HIS A 717 -13.10 28.69 13.92
C HIS A 717 -14.59 28.98 14.10
N GLY A 718 -15.16 28.80 15.30
CA GLY A 718 -16.59 28.97 15.57
C GLY A 718 -17.11 30.40 15.37
N LEU A 719 -16.22 31.39 15.37
CA LEU A 719 -16.54 32.79 15.00
C LEU A 719 -16.33 33.11 13.51
N CYS A 720 -15.66 32.23 12.73
CA CYS A 720 -15.22 32.46 11.35
C CYS A 720 -14.66 33.88 11.09
N ALA A 721 -13.93 34.43 12.07
CA ALA A 721 -13.35 35.77 12.01
C ALA A 721 -12.18 35.79 11.02
N ASN A 722 -12.11 36.83 10.17
CA ASN A 722 -11.05 36.99 9.17
C ASN A 722 -9.65 36.89 9.82
N ARG A 723 -8.88 35.86 9.43
CA ARG A 723 -7.51 35.63 9.92
C ARG A 723 -6.43 36.27 9.04
N SER A 724 -6.80 36.89 7.93
CA SER A 724 -5.85 37.61 7.08
C SER A 724 -5.61 39.03 7.60
N GLY A 725 -4.33 39.43 7.72
CA GLY A 725 -3.94 40.84 7.89
C GLY A 725 -4.06 41.64 6.59
N ALA A 726 -5.04 41.31 5.75
CA ALA A 726 -5.26 41.83 4.41
C ALA A 726 -6.71 42.32 4.24
N ALA A 727 -7.01 42.99 3.13
CA ALA A 727 -8.24 43.76 2.91
C ALA A 727 -9.55 42.95 2.72
N GLY A 728 -9.63 41.71 3.23
CA GLY A 728 -10.84 40.90 3.25
C GLY A 728 -10.61 39.44 2.86
N ASP A 729 -11.33 38.55 3.54
CA ASP A 729 -11.39 37.12 3.24
C ASP A 729 -12.51 36.80 2.22
N TRP A 730 -12.76 35.52 1.94
CA TRP A 730 -13.80 35.13 0.97
C TRP A 730 -15.20 35.63 1.36
N ILE A 731 -15.55 35.67 2.65
CA ILE A 731 -16.84 36.22 3.10
C ILE A 731 -16.92 37.72 2.78
N SER A 732 -15.85 38.48 3.04
CA SER A 732 -15.77 39.89 2.62
C SER A 732 -15.92 40.06 1.10
N ARG A 733 -15.45 39.09 0.29
CA ARG A 733 -15.66 39.09 -1.17
C ARG A 733 -17.10 38.81 -1.57
N VAL A 734 -17.81 37.92 -0.87
CA VAL A 734 -19.25 37.69 -1.12
C VAL A 734 -20.06 38.94 -0.81
N VAL A 735 -19.82 39.58 0.35
CA VAL A 735 -20.46 40.85 0.73
C VAL A 735 -20.08 41.99 -0.23
N THR A 736 -18.90 41.92 -0.88
CA THR A 736 -18.51 42.86 -1.95
C THR A 736 -19.26 42.58 -3.25
N GLN A 737 -19.33 41.33 -3.72
CA GLN A 737 -20.02 40.97 -4.96
C GLN A 737 -21.52 41.30 -4.91
N LEU A 738 -22.15 41.14 -3.75
CA LEU A 738 -23.55 41.48 -3.50
C LEU A 738 -23.85 42.98 -3.66
N GLN A 739 -22.86 43.88 -3.50
CA GLN A 739 -23.03 45.32 -3.72
C GLN A 739 -23.06 45.72 -5.21
N SER A 740 -22.71 44.81 -6.11
CA SER A 740 -22.72 45.03 -7.55
C SER A 740 -23.15 43.75 -8.28
N PRO A 741 -24.41 43.33 -8.08
CA PRO A 741 -24.95 42.14 -8.73
C PRO A 741 -25.01 42.32 -10.25
N PRO A 742 -25.00 41.23 -11.04
CA PRO A 742 -25.24 41.31 -12.47
C PRO A 742 -26.60 41.97 -12.77
N SER A 743 -26.67 42.75 -13.85
CA SER A 743 -27.88 43.51 -14.20
C SER A 743 -29.08 42.58 -14.35
N GLY A 744 -30.17 42.89 -13.64
CA GLY A 744 -31.40 42.10 -13.61
C GLY A 744 -31.41 40.92 -12.61
N VAL A 745 -30.33 40.69 -11.86
CA VAL A 745 -30.27 39.63 -10.83
C VAL A 745 -30.49 40.20 -9.44
N THR A 746 -31.55 39.75 -8.77
CA THR A 746 -31.82 40.03 -7.36
C THR A 746 -31.57 38.77 -6.54
N TYR A 747 -30.54 38.76 -5.70
CA TYR A 747 -30.27 37.66 -4.78
C TYR A 747 -31.15 37.74 -3.53
N VAL A 748 -31.61 36.59 -3.05
CA VAL A 748 -32.34 36.44 -1.78
C VAL A 748 -31.44 35.86 -0.70
N ARG A 749 -31.83 36.00 0.56
CA ARG A 749 -31.01 35.54 1.71
C ARG A 749 -30.77 34.02 1.70
N GLY A 750 -31.69 33.25 1.11
CA GLY A 750 -31.50 31.82 0.83
C GLY A 750 -30.29 31.52 -0.07
N ASP A 751 -30.01 32.35 -1.08
CA ASP A 751 -28.87 32.15 -2.00
C ASP A 751 -27.54 32.26 -1.26
N VAL A 752 -27.43 33.21 -0.32
CA VAL A 752 -26.24 33.42 0.51
C VAL A 752 -26.00 32.24 1.44
N ALA A 753 -27.07 31.68 2.02
CA ALA A 753 -26.98 30.49 2.85
C ALA A 753 -26.59 29.23 2.03
N MET A 754 -27.20 29.04 0.86
CA MET A 754 -26.85 27.95 -0.08
C MET A 754 -25.38 28.05 -0.52
N LEU A 755 -24.91 29.24 -0.91
CA LEU A 755 -23.53 29.49 -1.33
C LEU A 755 -22.51 29.17 -0.21
N LEU A 756 -22.78 29.58 1.03
CA LEU A 756 -21.89 29.27 2.16
C LEU A 756 -21.75 27.77 2.41
N ARG A 757 -22.87 27.05 2.35
CA ARG A 757 -22.93 25.60 2.57
C ARG A 757 -22.29 24.83 1.43
N ASP A 758 -22.58 25.22 0.19
CA ASP A 758 -21.97 24.67 -1.02
C ASP A 758 -20.45 24.87 -1.01
N TRP A 759 -19.97 26.08 -0.74
CA TRP A 759 -18.54 26.40 -0.76
C TRP A 759 -17.72 25.68 0.32
N LEU A 760 -18.31 25.39 1.49
CA LEU A 760 -17.62 24.74 2.61
C LEU A 760 -17.81 23.22 2.68
N LEU A 761 -18.94 22.68 2.20
CA LEU A 761 -19.29 21.25 2.27
C LEU A 761 -19.35 20.55 0.90
N GLY A 762 -19.41 21.31 -0.19
CA GLY A 762 -19.64 20.80 -1.55
C GLY A 762 -21.10 20.36 -1.78
N ASP A 763 -22.07 20.95 -1.09
CA ASP A 763 -23.50 20.65 -1.21
C ASP A 763 -24.37 21.88 -0.90
N GLY A 764 -25.02 22.43 -1.94
CA GLY A 764 -25.92 23.57 -1.86
C GLY A 764 -27.37 23.27 -1.47
N THR A 765 -27.73 22.05 -1.07
CA THR A 765 -29.09 21.77 -0.55
C THR A 765 -29.33 22.46 0.80
N LEU A 766 -30.55 22.93 1.07
CA LEU A 766 -31.00 23.31 2.41
C LEU A 766 -32.11 22.35 2.82
N ALA A 767 -31.91 21.56 3.87
CA ALA A 767 -32.86 20.54 4.29
C ALA A 767 -34.19 21.18 4.77
N SER A 768 -35.29 20.79 4.13
CA SER A 768 -36.67 21.11 4.50
C SER A 768 -37.40 19.89 5.10
N THR A 769 -36.66 19.03 5.79
CA THR A 769 -37.16 17.84 6.47
C THR A 769 -36.54 17.84 7.85
N ILE A 770 -37.37 17.82 8.89
CA ILE A 770 -36.92 17.83 10.28
C ILE A 770 -36.19 16.51 10.57
N PRO A 771 -34.90 16.53 10.96
CA PRO A 771 -34.18 15.30 11.28
C PRO A 771 -34.79 14.58 12.49
N ALA A 772 -34.67 13.26 12.54
CA ALA A 772 -35.19 12.47 13.65
C ALA A 772 -34.59 12.94 14.99
N GLY A 773 -35.45 13.30 15.95
CA GLY A 773 -35.05 13.84 17.25
C GLY A 773 -34.81 15.37 17.29
N GLN A 774 -35.01 16.09 16.19
CA GLN A 774 -34.94 17.56 16.14
C GLN A 774 -36.34 18.20 16.13
N THR A 775 -36.42 19.50 16.44
CA THR A 775 -37.66 20.29 16.50
C THR A 775 -37.83 21.27 15.34
N SER A 776 -36.85 21.37 14.44
CA SER A 776 -36.85 22.27 13.28
C SER A 776 -35.96 21.72 12.18
N ASP A 777 -36.19 22.16 10.94
CA ASP A 777 -35.32 21.85 9.81
C ASP A 777 -34.23 22.92 9.62
N GLU A 778 -33.25 22.61 8.76
CA GLU A 778 -32.11 23.50 8.46
C GLU A 778 -32.59 24.85 7.92
N ARG A 779 -33.61 24.84 7.05
CA ARG A 779 -34.19 26.05 6.45
C ARG A 779 -34.79 27.00 7.49
N THR A 780 -35.49 26.46 8.50
CA THR A 780 -36.11 27.22 9.60
C THR A 780 -35.07 27.80 10.55
N LEU A 781 -34.02 27.03 10.87
CA LEU A 781 -32.90 27.51 11.69
C LEU A 781 -32.14 28.64 10.99
N LEU A 782 -31.89 28.52 9.69
CA LEU A 782 -31.27 29.58 8.89
C LEU A 782 -32.17 30.81 8.75
N ALA A 783 -33.48 30.66 8.67
CA ALA A 783 -34.42 31.78 8.71
C ALA A 783 -34.40 32.54 10.05
N THR A 784 -34.02 31.89 11.15
CA THR A 784 -33.78 32.57 12.44
C THR A 784 -32.51 33.43 12.41
N LEU A 785 -31.47 32.98 11.71
CA LEU A 785 -30.19 33.71 11.61
C LEU A 785 -30.25 34.88 10.61
N TYR A 786 -30.80 34.64 9.42
CA TYR A 786 -30.83 35.62 8.32
C TYR A 786 -32.12 36.45 8.26
N GLY A 787 -33.19 36.05 8.96
CA GLY A 787 -34.56 36.45 8.64
C GLY A 787 -35.11 35.65 7.45
N ASP A 788 -36.28 36.04 6.93
CA ASP A 788 -36.93 35.35 5.81
C ASP A 788 -35.98 35.13 4.62
N LEU A 789 -35.77 33.87 4.27
CA LEU A 789 -34.85 33.44 3.22
C LEU A 789 -35.33 33.80 1.80
N ALA A 790 -36.62 34.12 1.62
CA ALA A 790 -37.18 34.63 0.37
C ALA A 790 -37.01 36.15 0.19
N MET A 791 -36.64 36.89 1.25
CA MET A 791 -36.42 38.33 1.15
C MET A 791 -35.10 38.65 0.41
N PRO A 792 -35.06 39.74 -0.37
CA PRO A 792 -33.81 40.24 -0.95
C PRO A 792 -32.72 40.48 0.10
N VAL A 793 -31.47 40.36 -0.35
CA VAL A 793 -30.29 40.71 0.46
C VAL A 793 -30.15 42.24 0.49
N ASP A 794 -30.19 42.85 1.68
CA ASP A 794 -29.85 44.26 1.83
C ASP A 794 -28.34 44.43 2.08
N VAL A 795 -27.69 45.13 1.17
CA VAL A 795 -26.31 45.61 1.29
C VAL A 795 -26.20 47.10 0.99
N SER A 796 -27.32 47.83 0.97
CA SER A 796 -27.38 49.25 0.58
C SER A 796 -26.57 50.14 1.53
N THR A 797 -26.69 49.92 2.83
CA THR A 797 -26.00 50.68 3.89
C THR A 797 -24.78 49.94 4.44
N PRO A 798 -23.77 50.66 4.99
CA PRO A 798 -22.67 50.03 5.71
C PRO A 798 -23.14 49.17 6.90
N ALA A 799 -24.23 49.58 7.57
CA ALA A 799 -24.81 48.83 8.67
C ALA A 799 -25.36 47.47 8.21
N ALA A 800 -26.18 47.45 7.15
CA ALA A 800 -26.72 46.22 6.59
C ALA A 800 -25.62 45.25 6.12
N ARG A 801 -24.55 45.78 5.50
CA ARG A 801 -23.37 44.99 5.11
C ARG A 801 -22.64 44.36 6.31
N ASN A 802 -22.48 45.11 7.39
CA ASN A 802 -21.86 44.59 8.62
C ASN A 802 -22.75 43.53 9.30
N THR A 803 -24.07 43.70 9.29
CA THR A 803 -25.02 42.67 9.75
C THR A 803 -24.92 41.40 8.91
N LEU A 804 -24.85 41.53 7.58
CA LEU A 804 -24.72 40.39 6.68
C LEU A 804 -23.38 39.65 6.86
N ASP A 805 -22.25 40.37 6.94
CA ASP A 805 -20.94 39.77 7.21
C ASP A 805 -20.95 38.99 8.55
N ALA A 806 -21.56 39.55 9.59
CA ALA A 806 -21.72 38.87 10.88
C ALA A 806 -22.61 37.61 10.80
N GLN A 807 -23.75 37.67 10.09
CA GLN A 807 -24.62 36.51 9.84
C GLN A 807 -23.89 35.41 9.04
N MET A 808 -23.16 35.80 8.00
CA MET A 808 -22.33 34.91 7.18
C MET A 808 -21.22 34.24 8.00
N ARG A 809 -20.58 34.97 8.92
CA ARG A 809 -19.54 34.42 9.81
C ARG A 809 -20.11 33.47 10.86
N ALA A 810 -21.27 33.78 11.44
CA ALA A 810 -21.97 32.85 12.35
C ALA A 810 -22.34 31.54 11.63
N HIS A 811 -22.87 31.63 10.40
CA HIS A 811 -23.19 30.45 9.60
C HIS A 811 -21.92 29.67 9.21
N CYS A 812 -20.87 30.34 8.74
CA CYS A 812 -19.57 29.73 8.46
C CYS A 812 -19.00 29.00 9.69
N GLY A 813 -19.06 29.61 10.87
CA GLY A 813 -18.59 29.01 12.12
C GLY A 813 -19.31 27.71 12.45
N ALA A 814 -20.65 27.70 12.34
CA ALA A 814 -21.46 26.49 12.50
C ALA A 814 -21.10 25.40 11.45
N LEU A 815 -20.91 25.78 10.19
CA LEU A 815 -20.51 24.86 9.12
C LEU A 815 -19.11 24.26 9.37
N LEU A 816 -18.12 25.06 9.79
CA LEU A 816 -16.78 24.58 10.13
C LEU A 816 -16.74 23.63 11.34
N MET A 817 -17.72 23.72 12.24
CA MET A 817 -17.89 22.81 13.38
C MET A 817 -18.78 21.60 13.08
N SER A 818 -19.40 21.54 11.89
CA SER A 818 -20.31 20.45 11.51
C SER A 818 -19.57 19.11 11.33
N PRO A 819 -20.23 17.96 11.60
CA PRO A 819 -19.70 16.65 11.23
C PRO A 819 -19.32 16.57 9.74
N GLN A 820 -20.14 17.14 8.85
CA GLN A 820 -19.93 17.16 7.40
C GLN A 820 -18.63 17.89 7.01
N PHE A 821 -18.19 18.87 7.80
CA PHE A 821 -16.86 19.47 7.63
C PHE A 821 -15.77 18.59 8.24
N LEU A 822 -15.95 18.16 9.49
CA LEU A 822 -14.92 17.50 10.29
C LEU A 822 -14.61 16.03 9.91
N LEU A 823 -15.56 15.31 9.32
CA LEU A 823 -15.50 13.85 9.14
C LEU A 823 -15.49 13.40 7.67
N ALA A 824 -14.76 12.31 7.41
CA ALA A 824 -14.83 11.49 6.20
C ALA A 824 -15.94 10.42 6.33
N GLY A 825 -16.25 9.69 5.25
CA GLY A 825 -17.24 8.60 5.26
C GLY A 825 -18.72 9.02 5.30
N ILE A 826 -19.02 10.32 5.37
CA ILE A 826 -20.39 10.86 5.45
C ILE A 826 -20.71 11.91 4.37
N ALA A 827 -20.14 11.75 3.18
CA ALA A 827 -20.42 12.65 2.05
C ALA A 827 -21.86 12.46 1.53
N PRO A 828 -22.59 13.56 1.17
CA PRO A 828 -23.92 13.46 0.57
C PRO A 828 -23.94 12.69 -0.76
N GLU A 829 -25.10 12.13 -1.10
CA GLU A 829 -25.37 11.52 -2.41
C GLU A 829 -25.72 12.60 -3.45
N GLY A 830 -25.25 12.43 -4.68
CA GLY A 830 -25.48 13.40 -5.77
C GLY A 830 -24.76 14.74 -5.58
N ILE A 831 -24.91 15.66 -6.56
CA ILE A 831 -24.16 16.93 -6.60
C ILE A 831 -24.87 18.04 -5.80
N GLY A 832 -26.20 17.99 -5.69
CA GLY A 832 -27.02 19.08 -5.15
C GLY A 832 -27.34 20.15 -6.22
N PRO A 833 -28.12 21.20 -5.90
CA PRO A 833 -28.40 22.32 -6.81
C PRO A 833 -27.19 23.26 -6.90
N ALA A 834 -27.04 23.95 -8.04
CA ALA A 834 -26.05 25.02 -8.19
C ALA A 834 -26.54 26.29 -7.45
N PRO A 835 -25.68 26.97 -6.66
CA PRO A 835 -26.03 28.27 -6.08
C PRO A 835 -26.23 29.35 -7.16
N ALA A 836 -27.19 30.27 -6.94
CA ALA A 836 -27.45 31.38 -7.85
C ALA A 836 -26.31 32.42 -7.90
N LEU A 837 -25.60 32.59 -6.78
CA LEU A 837 -24.43 33.47 -6.65
C LEU A 837 -23.15 32.63 -6.63
N ARG A 838 -22.14 33.03 -7.41
CA ARG A 838 -20.80 32.42 -7.44
C ARG A 838 -19.74 33.47 -7.10
N VAL A 839 -18.80 33.16 -6.21
CA VAL A 839 -17.75 34.09 -5.75
C VAL A 839 -16.41 33.38 -5.61
N CYS A 840 -15.38 33.94 -6.26
CA CYS A 840 -14.13 33.26 -6.53
C CYS A 840 -12.97 33.80 -5.69
N LEU A 841 -11.92 32.99 -5.48
CA LEU A 841 -10.67 33.45 -4.89
C LEU A 841 -9.77 34.10 -5.96
N PRO A 842 -8.92 35.09 -5.61
CA PRO A 842 -8.13 35.84 -6.58
C PRO A 842 -7.19 34.94 -7.39
N GLY A 843 -7.38 34.92 -8.72
CA GLY A 843 -6.54 34.15 -9.64
C GLY A 843 -6.78 32.64 -9.63
N GLU A 844 -7.82 32.15 -8.97
CA GLU A 844 -8.19 30.73 -8.97
C GLU A 844 -9.44 30.49 -9.85
N PRO A 845 -9.44 29.47 -10.73
CA PRO A 845 -10.62 29.12 -11.53
C PRO A 845 -11.75 28.61 -10.64
N CYS A 846 -12.99 29.00 -10.95
CA CYS A 846 -14.14 28.80 -10.07
C CYS A 846 -15.45 28.42 -10.77
N SER A 847 -15.57 28.69 -12.07
CA SER A 847 -16.64 28.10 -12.89
C SER A 847 -16.22 26.77 -13.48
N PHE A 848 -17.19 25.89 -13.72
CA PHE A 848 -17.02 24.57 -14.34
C PHE A 848 -16.08 24.63 -15.54
N ARG A 849 -16.30 25.60 -16.43
CA ARG A 849 -15.54 25.77 -17.68
C ARG A 849 -14.11 26.24 -17.45
N GLU A 850 -13.85 27.16 -16.52
CA GLU A 850 -12.49 27.59 -16.20
C GLU A 850 -11.68 26.45 -15.58
N ILE A 851 -12.28 25.69 -14.66
CA ILE A 851 -11.61 24.56 -13.99
C ILE A 851 -11.38 23.43 -15.01
N CYS A 852 -12.34 23.18 -15.91
CA CYS A 852 -12.22 22.23 -17.02
C CYS A 852 -11.06 22.61 -17.97
N LEU A 853 -11.02 23.85 -18.46
CA LEU A 853 -9.94 24.35 -19.32
C LEU A 853 -8.57 24.33 -18.60
N ALA A 854 -8.54 24.64 -17.30
CA ALA A 854 -7.32 24.54 -16.50
C ALA A 854 -6.83 23.08 -16.31
N MET A 855 -7.73 22.09 -16.43
CA MET A 855 -7.41 20.66 -16.30
C MET A 855 -7.00 19.99 -17.62
N GLU A 856 -7.23 20.58 -18.80
CA GLU A 856 -6.82 19.98 -20.09
C GLU A 856 -5.35 19.50 -20.12
N PRO A 857 -4.34 20.26 -19.62
CA PRO A 857 -2.96 19.81 -19.59
C PRO A 857 -2.72 18.61 -18.66
N ALA A 858 -3.53 18.45 -17.61
CA ALA A 858 -3.51 17.29 -16.74
C ALA A 858 -4.16 16.07 -17.40
N VAL A 859 -5.28 16.26 -18.11
CA VAL A 859 -5.97 15.20 -18.87
C VAL A 859 -5.05 14.66 -19.98
N ARG A 860 -4.50 15.54 -20.84
CA ARG A 860 -3.55 15.14 -21.91
C ARG A 860 -2.27 14.50 -21.38
N GLY A 861 -1.84 14.86 -20.16
CA GLY A 861 -0.69 14.26 -19.48
C GLY A 861 -0.97 12.89 -18.87
N ALA A 862 -2.04 12.76 -18.08
CA ALA A 862 -2.41 11.52 -17.39
C ALA A 862 -2.86 10.39 -18.34
N LEU A 863 -3.35 10.75 -19.54
CA LEU A 863 -3.63 9.80 -20.63
C LEU A 863 -2.38 9.40 -21.44
N GLY A 864 -1.18 9.87 -21.06
CA GLY A 864 0.10 9.53 -21.70
C GLY A 864 0.36 10.22 -23.05
N LEU A 865 -0.64 10.89 -23.62
CA LEU A 865 -0.61 11.44 -24.98
C LEU A 865 0.45 12.54 -25.17
N GLY A 866 0.79 13.29 -24.12
CA GLY A 866 1.85 14.31 -24.14
C GLY A 866 3.28 13.80 -24.42
N ARG A 867 3.51 12.48 -24.56
CA ARG A 867 4.80 11.90 -25.02
C ARG A 867 4.83 11.51 -26.50
N PHE A 868 3.70 11.49 -27.21
CA PHE A 868 3.65 11.07 -28.61
C PHE A 868 4.01 12.23 -29.55
N VAL A 869 5.31 12.43 -29.78
CA VAL A 869 5.85 13.43 -30.73
C VAL A 869 5.72 12.95 -32.19
N PHE A 870 4.55 12.41 -32.54
CA PHE A 870 4.17 12.01 -33.90
C PHE A 870 2.71 12.32 -34.21
N PRO A 871 2.41 13.57 -34.60
CA PRO A 871 1.30 13.84 -35.50
C PRO A 871 1.84 14.27 -36.87
N ARG A 872 1.28 13.68 -37.95
CA ARG A 872 1.10 14.48 -39.17
C ARG A 872 0.20 15.66 -38.77
N PRO A 873 0.54 16.92 -39.10
CA PRO A 873 -0.23 18.07 -38.64
C PRO A 873 -1.70 17.94 -39.05
N GLY A 874 -2.61 17.90 -38.07
CA GLY A 874 -4.06 17.78 -38.27
C GLY A 874 -4.77 16.62 -37.56
N VAL A 875 -4.05 15.68 -36.90
CA VAL A 875 -4.69 14.58 -36.15
C VAL A 875 -4.52 14.79 -34.64
N ASP A 876 -5.56 15.28 -33.97
CA ASP A 876 -5.66 15.22 -32.50
C ASP A 876 -6.25 13.86 -32.08
N LEU A 877 -5.51 13.14 -31.23
CA LEU A 877 -5.89 11.84 -30.66
C LEU A 877 -6.81 12.01 -29.43
N LEU A 878 -6.87 13.20 -28.84
CA LEU A 878 -7.77 13.52 -27.75
C LEU A 878 -8.61 14.75 -28.08
N LYS A 879 -9.86 14.51 -28.44
CA LYS A 879 -10.85 15.58 -28.49
C LYS A 879 -11.37 15.81 -27.06
N TYR A 880 -10.62 16.62 -26.33
CA TYR A 880 -11.08 17.23 -25.09
C TYR A 880 -11.98 18.41 -25.41
N ALA A 881 -13.17 18.49 -24.80
CA ALA A 881 -14.04 19.65 -24.94
C ALA A 881 -14.84 19.94 -23.66
N CYS A 882 -14.78 21.20 -23.25
CA CYS A 882 -15.52 21.78 -22.14
C CYS A 882 -16.72 22.59 -22.66
N THR A 883 -17.90 22.34 -22.11
CA THR A 883 -19.01 23.30 -22.13
C THR A 883 -19.06 24.06 -20.80
N ASP A 884 -20.15 24.78 -20.53
CA ASP A 884 -20.36 25.46 -19.25
C ASP A 884 -20.88 24.52 -18.14
N THR A 885 -21.25 23.26 -18.45
CA THR A 885 -21.77 22.26 -17.47
C THR A 885 -21.35 20.81 -17.74
N THR A 886 -20.68 20.51 -18.85
CA THR A 886 -20.23 19.16 -19.23
C THR A 886 -18.80 19.16 -19.77
N VAL A 887 -18.06 18.10 -19.45
CA VAL A 887 -16.74 17.81 -19.99
C VAL A 887 -16.83 16.53 -20.81
N THR A 888 -16.17 16.50 -21.96
CA THR A 888 -16.09 15.32 -22.81
C THR A 888 -14.63 15.00 -23.11
N VAL A 889 -14.27 13.73 -22.92
CA VAL A 889 -12.91 13.20 -23.09
C VAL A 889 -12.97 12.10 -24.13
N GLU A 890 -13.24 12.48 -25.39
CA GLU A 890 -13.19 11.56 -26.53
C GLU A 890 -11.71 11.28 -26.82
N ILE A 891 -11.15 10.28 -26.12
CA ILE A 891 -9.99 9.54 -26.61
C ILE A 891 -10.44 8.96 -27.94
N ARG A 892 -9.98 9.55 -29.04
CA ARG A 892 -10.11 8.89 -30.33
C ARG A 892 -9.21 7.69 -30.25
N SER A 893 -9.83 6.52 -30.12
CA SER A 893 -9.10 5.27 -30.13
C SER A 893 -8.14 5.32 -31.31
N LEU A 894 -6.89 4.92 -31.08
CA LEU A 894 -6.07 4.40 -32.16
C LEU A 894 -6.60 3.01 -32.53
N THR A 895 -7.86 3.00 -33.01
CA THR A 895 -8.33 2.15 -34.09
C THR A 895 -7.54 2.55 -35.35
N LEU A 896 -6.25 2.27 -35.29
CA LEU A 896 -5.66 1.36 -36.25
C LEU A 896 -6.58 0.12 -36.26
N PRO A 897 -7.45 -0.09 -37.27
CA PRO A 897 -8.25 -1.32 -37.37
C PRO A 897 -7.37 -2.58 -37.56
N GLU A 898 -6.05 -2.36 -37.57
CA GLU A 898 -4.95 -3.30 -37.69
C GLU A 898 -4.53 -3.94 -36.36
N VAL A 899 -5.15 -3.59 -35.21
CA VAL A 899 -4.80 -4.17 -33.89
C VAL A 899 -5.98 -4.80 -33.11
N ASP A 900 -7.23 -4.32 -33.24
CA ASP A 900 -8.37 -4.89 -32.49
C ASP A 900 -8.60 -6.39 -32.75
N TRP A 901 -8.28 -6.86 -33.96
CA TRP A 901 -8.34 -8.28 -34.33
C TRP A 901 -7.26 -9.13 -33.62
N ALA A 902 -6.13 -8.50 -33.27
CA ALA A 902 -4.98 -9.11 -32.62
C ALA A 902 -5.08 -9.09 -31.08
N CYS A 903 -5.91 -8.18 -30.54
CA CYS A 903 -6.08 -7.97 -29.12
C CYS A 903 -7.56 -7.86 -28.69
N PRO A 904 -8.39 -8.91 -28.85
CA PRO A 904 -9.76 -8.88 -28.34
C PRO A 904 -9.82 -8.74 -26.82
N LYS A 905 -10.85 -8.03 -26.33
CA LYS A 905 -11.14 -7.94 -24.88
C LYS A 905 -11.20 -9.36 -24.27
N HIS A 906 -10.69 -9.50 -23.05
CA HIS A 906 -10.61 -10.74 -22.27
C HIS A 906 -9.59 -11.80 -22.73
N ILE A 907 -8.87 -11.62 -23.86
CA ILE A 907 -7.85 -12.59 -24.34
C ILE A 907 -6.42 -12.05 -24.14
N CYS A 908 -6.24 -10.73 -24.23
CA CYS A 908 -4.93 -10.12 -24.49
C CYS A 908 -4.70 -8.86 -23.64
N SER A 909 -3.43 -8.54 -23.41
CA SER A 909 -2.98 -7.28 -22.80
C SER A 909 -2.07 -6.53 -23.79
N VAL A 910 -2.49 -5.32 -24.19
CA VAL A 910 -1.65 -4.44 -25.02
C VAL A 910 -0.52 -3.89 -24.17
N ILE A 911 0.71 -4.22 -24.52
CA ILE A 911 1.88 -3.47 -24.07
C ILE A 911 2.19 -2.43 -25.16
N HIS A 912 2.67 -1.29 -24.72
CA HIS A 912 3.34 -0.37 -25.61
C HIS A 912 4.88 -0.59 -25.39
N GLY A 913 5.69 -0.98 -26.41
CA GLY A 913 7.17 -1.15 -26.39
C GLY A 913 7.82 -0.92 -27.79
N GLY A 914 8.71 0.07 -28.01
CA GLY A 914 8.74 0.82 -29.30
C GLY A 914 9.99 0.95 -30.21
N PRO A 915 10.38 2.16 -30.73
CA PRO A 915 11.06 2.39 -32.03
C PRO A 915 12.30 1.57 -32.39
N GLN A 916 12.92 0.94 -31.39
CA GLN A 916 13.88 -0.15 -31.57
C GLN A 916 13.29 -1.41 -32.22
N LEU A 917 12.02 -1.42 -32.61
CA LEU A 917 11.37 -2.49 -33.40
C LEU A 917 12.21 -2.86 -34.66
N LYS A 918 12.84 -1.87 -35.31
CA LYS A 918 13.77 -2.07 -36.44
C LYS A 918 15.20 -2.49 -36.04
N GLU A 919 15.44 -2.73 -34.75
CA GLU A 919 16.63 -3.39 -34.19
C GLU A 919 16.27 -4.77 -33.61
N CYS A 920 15.13 -4.90 -32.91
CA CYS A 920 14.57 -6.20 -32.52
C CYS A 920 14.33 -7.10 -33.74
N ALA A 921 13.85 -6.56 -34.86
CA ALA A 921 13.73 -7.31 -36.12
C ALA A 921 15.09 -7.74 -36.73
N LYS A 922 16.23 -7.24 -36.23
CA LYS A 922 17.59 -7.67 -36.62
C LYS A 922 18.17 -8.67 -35.62
N ASP A 923 17.84 -8.53 -34.33
CA ASP A 923 18.17 -9.48 -33.27
C ASP A 923 17.04 -9.58 -32.23
N ILE A 924 16.12 -10.51 -32.47
CA ILE A 924 14.93 -10.72 -31.63
C ILE A 924 15.33 -11.11 -30.18
N GLN A 925 16.47 -11.81 -30.02
CA GLN A 925 16.98 -12.25 -28.72
C GLN A 925 17.52 -11.09 -27.87
N ALA A 926 18.00 -10.01 -28.49
CA ALA A 926 18.42 -8.81 -27.77
C ALA A 926 17.25 -8.07 -27.07
N CYS A 927 16.02 -8.27 -27.58
CA CYS A 927 14.80 -7.68 -27.02
C CYS A 927 13.97 -8.66 -26.17
N MET A 928 14.38 -9.92 -26.03
CA MET A 928 13.68 -10.89 -25.17
C MET A 928 14.00 -10.66 -23.69
N PRO A 929 13.01 -10.32 -22.82
CA PRO A 929 13.08 -10.80 -21.46
C PRO A 929 13.04 -12.33 -21.52
N ARG A 930 14.03 -13.02 -20.93
CA ARG A 930 14.21 -14.48 -21.07
C ARG A 930 13.03 -15.33 -20.57
N GLN A 931 12.09 -14.71 -19.86
CA GLN A 931 10.82 -15.28 -19.41
C GLN A 931 9.74 -14.19 -19.48
N PRO A 932 8.45 -14.53 -19.69
CA PRO A 932 7.34 -13.57 -19.59
C PRO A 932 7.19 -13.00 -18.17
N PRO A 933 6.37 -11.95 -17.95
CA PRO A 933 6.12 -11.39 -16.63
C PRO A 933 5.70 -12.45 -15.61
N GLY A 934 6.30 -12.42 -14.42
CA GLY A 934 6.10 -13.45 -13.40
C GLY A 934 4.70 -13.43 -12.78
N CYS A 935 3.82 -14.30 -13.25
CA CYS A 935 2.54 -14.59 -12.60
C CYS A 935 2.73 -15.16 -11.18
N ARG A 936 1.82 -14.85 -10.26
CA ARG A 936 1.83 -15.44 -8.91
C ARG A 936 1.26 -16.88 -8.91
N PRO A 937 1.92 -17.86 -8.24
CA PRO A 937 1.32 -19.16 -7.98
C PRO A 937 0.01 -19.03 -7.20
N GLY A 938 -1.04 -19.74 -7.65
CA GLY A 938 -2.34 -19.78 -6.98
C GLY A 938 -3.41 -18.81 -7.53
N CYS A 939 -3.11 -18.02 -8.57
CA CYS A 939 -4.12 -17.25 -9.30
C CYS A 939 -4.42 -17.88 -10.68
N ALA A 940 -5.67 -17.76 -11.14
CA ALA A 940 -6.18 -18.33 -12.39
C ALA A 940 -6.71 -17.29 -13.40
N ALA A 941 -6.47 -15.99 -13.15
CA ALA A 941 -6.96 -14.88 -13.96
C ALA A 941 -5.82 -14.06 -14.59
N ILE A 942 -6.07 -13.49 -15.78
CA ILE A 942 -5.08 -12.74 -16.56
C ILE A 942 -4.55 -11.50 -15.82
N ASP A 943 -5.38 -10.88 -14.97
CA ASP A 943 -5.03 -9.68 -14.18
C ASP A 943 -3.91 -9.93 -13.14
N CYS A 944 -3.66 -11.19 -12.79
CA CYS A 944 -2.53 -11.61 -11.94
C CYS A 944 -1.20 -11.75 -12.69
N CYS A 945 -1.22 -11.70 -14.02
CA CYS A 945 -0.07 -11.87 -14.91
C CYS A 945 0.35 -10.53 -15.55
N GLY A 946 0.41 -9.51 -14.71
CA GLY A 946 0.62 -8.12 -15.12
C GLY A 946 1.07 -7.21 -13.98
N GLY A 947 1.92 -7.72 -13.06
CA GLY A 947 2.67 -6.83 -12.19
C GLY A 947 3.47 -5.83 -13.03
N PRO A 948 3.57 -4.55 -12.64
CA PRO A 948 4.19 -3.54 -13.49
C PRO A 948 5.62 -3.95 -13.82
N LEU A 949 5.93 -3.98 -15.11
CA LEU A 949 7.29 -4.17 -15.59
C LEU A 949 8.20 -3.11 -14.94
N PRO A 950 9.48 -3.44 -14.63
CA PRO A 950 10.47 -2.37 -14.43
C PRO A 950 10.42 -1.45 -15.66
N PRO A 951 10.58 -0.12 -15.51
CA PRO A 951 10.11 0.84 -16.50
C PRO A 951 10.75 0.66 -17.90
N ILE A 952 9.99 0.01 -18.79
CA ILE A 952 10.26 -0.08 -20.23
C ILE A 952 9.45 1.02 -20.91
N ASP A 953 10.04 2.21 -21.05
CA ASP A 953 9.48 3.31 -21.83
C ASP A 953 9.56 3.00 -23.35
N GLN A 954 8.44 3.03 -24.12
CA GLN A 954 8.27 3.24 -25.62
C GLN A 954 7.05 2.42 -26.20
N PRO A 955 6.47 2.58 -27.44
CA PRO A 955 5.29 1.81 -27.99
C PRO A 955 5.51 0.96 -29.31
N HIS A 956 5.13 -0.32 -29.60
CA HIS A 956 4.05 -1.32 -29.27
C HIS A 956 4.47 -2.85 -29.18
N PHE A 957 3.85 -3.69 -28.31
CA PHE A 957 3.99 -5.20 -28.24
C PHE A 957 2.76 -5.90 -27.59
N ASN A 958 2.39 -7.15 -27.90
CA ASN A 958 1.18 -7.79 -27.31
C ASN A 958 1.46 -9.12 -26.58
N VAL A 959 0.87 -9.31 -25.40
CA VAL A 959 0.86 -10.61 -24.69
C VAL A 959 -0.55 -11.23 -24.79
N VAL A 960 -0.62 -12.48 -25.22
CA VAL A 960 -1.87 -13.17 -25.59
C VAL A 960 -2.04 -14.49 -24.82
N TRP A 961 -3.17 -14.64 -24.11
CA TRP A 961 -3.41 -15.76 -23.18
C TRP A 961 -4.01 -16.98 -23.90
N ILE A 962 -3.20 -17.59 -24.79
CA ILE A 962 -3.63 -18.63 -25.76
C ILE A 962 -2.70 -19.85 -25.80
N GLU A 963 -1.98 -20.14 -24.72
CA GLU A 963 -1.22 -21.38 -24.59
C GLU A 963 -2.11 -22.63 -24.79
N ARG A 964 -1.54 -23.68 -25.39
CA ARG A 964 -2.18 -24.93 -25.81
C ARG A 964 -3.31 -24.77 -26.82
N ALA A 965 -3.65 -23.54 -27.23
CA ALA A 965 -4.57 -23.28 -28.33
C ALA A 965 -4.05 -23.89 -29.64
N VAL A 966 -4.98 -24.30 -30.49
CA VAL A 966 -4.69 -24.87 -31.80
C VAL A 966 -4.83 -23.79 -32.85
N VAL A 967 -3.84 -23.69 -33.74
CA VAL A 967 -3.91 -22.88 -34.95
C VAL A 967 -4.90 -23.54 -35.90
N GLU A 968 -6.06 -22.92 -36.13
CA GLU A 968 -7.06 -23.40 -37.10
C GLU A 968 -6.72 -22.96 -38.53
N GLN A 969 -6.13 -21.77 -38.68
CA GLN A 969 -5.64 -21.23 -39.95
C GLN A 969 -4.42 -20.35 -39.68
N ALA A 970 -3.36 -20.49 -40.49
CA ALA A 970 -2.24 -19.57 -40.51
C ALA A 970 -1.66 -19.47 -41.93
N ARG A 971 -1.34 -18.24 -42.36
CA ARG A 971 -0.73 -17.92 -43.65
C ARG A 971 -0.02 -16.59 -43.55
N GLY A 972 1.29 -16.53 -43.80
CA GLY A 972 2.09 -15.30 -43.60
C GLY A 972 2.36 -14.98 -42.12
N VAL A 973 2.13 -15.94 -41.22
CA VAL A 973 2.52 -15.86 -39.82
C VAL A 973 3.78 -16.69 -39.61
N THR A 974 4.75 -16.13 -38.89
CA THR A 974 6.01 -16.80 -38.58
C THR A 974 6.10 -17.06 -37.08
N LEU A 975 6.39 -18.29 -36.69
CA LEU A 975 6.62 -18.74 -35.33
C LEU A 975 8.12 -18.66 -35.00
N HIS A 976 8.44 -17.96 -33.92
CA HIS A 976 9.78 -17.93 -33.33
C HIS A 976 9.71 -18.54 -31.93
N ARG A 977 10.37 -19.67 -31.70
CA ARG A 977 10.40 -20.34 -30.39
C ARG A 977 11.63 -19.95 -29.58
N GLY A 978 11.46 -19.76 -28.27
CA GLY A 978 12.58 -19.47 -27.36
C GLY A 978 13.56 -20.64 -27.15
N ALA A 979 13.14 -21.87 -27.43
CA ALA A 979 13.90 -23.09 -27.09
C ALA A 979 15.02 -23.46 -28.09
N ASP A 980 14.88 -23.11 -29.37
CA ASP A 980 15.72 -23.65 -30.47
C ASP A 980 17.13 -23.02 -30.56
N GLY A 981 17.45 -22.13 -29.61
CA GLY A 981 18.80 -21.62 -29.38
C GLY A 981 19.25 -20.47 -30.31
N PRO A 982 20.38 -19.82 -29.99
CA PRO A 982 20.78 -18.53 -30.56
C PRO A 982 21.34 -18.59 -31.99
N ARG A 983 20.88 -19.53 -32.83
CA ARG A 983 21.36 -19.70 -34.22
C ARG A 983 20.25 -19.82 -35.27
N GLN A 984 19.02 -20.20 -34.93
CA GLN A 984 17.91 -20.13 -35.88
C GLN A 984 17.33 -18.72 -35.92
N ARG A 985 17.86 -17.90 -36.85
CA ARG A 985 17.29 -16.58 -37.21
C ARG A 985 16.10 -16.68 -38.17
N SER A 986 15.90 -17.84 -38.78
CA SER A 986 14.72 -18.16 -39.58
C SER A 986 13.63 -18.73 -38.67
N GLY A 987 12.67 -17.90 -38.29
CA GLY A 987 11.41 -18.40 -37.71
C GLY A 987 10.71 -19.35 -38.70
N VAL A 988 9.92 -20.28 -38.17
CA VAL A 988 9.23 -21.31 -38.96
C VAL A 988 7.87 -20.79 -39.37
N PRO A 989 7.37 -21.02 -40.60
CA PRO A 989 5.98 -20.73 -40.94
C PRO A 989 5.02 -21.38 -39.93
N LEU A 990 4.08 -20.61 -39.38
CA LEU A 990 3.05 -21.16 -38.52
C LEU A 990 2.02 -21.88 -39.40
N GLU A 991 1.72 -23.14 -39.09
CA GLU A 991 0.81 -23.99 -39.87
C GLU A 991 -0.45 -24.36 -39.08
N ALA A 992 -1.53 -24.70 -39.79
CA ALA A 992 -2.74 -25.21 -39.17
C ALA A 992 -2.49 -26.57 -38.48
N GLY A 993 -3.09 -26.77 -37.31
CA GLY A 993 -2.85 -27.92 -36.44
C GLY A 993 -1.68 -27.76 -35.47
N MET A 994 -0.81 -26.76 -35.64
CA MET A 994 0.21 -26.45 -34.63
C MET A 994 -0.44 -26.04 -33.30
N ARG A 995 0.19 -26.45 -32.20
CA ARG A 995 -0.14 -26.01 -30.84
C ARG A 995 0.86 -24.97 -30.36
N LEU A 996 0.32 -23.92 -29.75
CA LEU A 996 1.11 -22.82 -29.19
C LEU A 996 1.54 -23.13 -27.75
N GLN A 997 2.76 -22.75 -27.38
CA GLN A 997 3.35 -22.94 -26.06
C GLN A 997 3.71 -21.59 -25.40
N THR A 998 3.80 -21.54 -24.08
CA THR A 998 4.23 -20.32 -23.38
C THR A 998 5.65 -19.95 -23.82
N GLY A 999 5.83 -18.71 -24.25
CA GLY A 999 7.11 -18.25 -24.81
C GLY A 999 7.29 -18.49 -26.32
N ASP A 1000 6.28 -19.00 -27.02
CA ASP A 1000 6.19 -18.88 -28.49
C ASP A 1000 5.92 -17.40 -28.87
N TRP A 1001 6.59 -16.90 -29.91
CA TRP A 1001 6.37 -15.57 -30.48
C TRP A 1001 5.78 -15.69 -31.89
N LEU A 1002 4.66 -15.04 -32.15
CA LEU A 1002 4.00 -15.01 -33.46
C LEU A 1002 4.26 -13.66 -34.12
N GLU A 1003 4.96 -13.69 -35.26
CA GLU A 1003 5.10 -12.55 -36.15
C GLU A 1003 4.03 -12.62 -37.24
N VAL A 1004 3.02 -11.75 -37.16
CA VAL A 1004 1.92 -11.66 -38.12
C VAL A 1004 2.24 -10.57 -39.14
N GLN A 1005 2.61 -10.97 -40.36
CA GLN A 1005 3.01 -10.03 -41.41
C GLN A 1005 1.80 -9.27 -42.00
N PRO A 1006 2.00 -8.09 -42.63
CA PRO A 1006 0.94 -7.39 -43.35
C PRO A 1006 0.28 -8.31 -44.39
N GLY A 1007 -1.02 -8.52 -44.27
CA GLY A 1007 -1.77 -9.42 -45.14
C GLY A 1007 -1.88 -10.88 -44.71
N ALA A 1008 -1.29 -11.25 -43.58
CA ALA A 1008 -1.34 -12.61 -43.06
C ALA A 1008 -2.74 -13.01 -42.56
N GLU A 1009 -3.15 -14.25 -42.77
CA GLU A 1009 -4.39 -14.80 -42.20
C GLU A 1009 -4.02 -15.63 -40.97
N LEU A 1010 -4.69 -15.39 -39.84
CA LEU A 1010 -4.50 -16.13 -38.60
C LEU A 1010 -5.86 -16.41 -37.96
N ARG A 1011 -6.05 -17.64 -37.47
CA ARG A 1011 -7.18 -18.05 -36.65
C ARG A 1011 -6.70 -19.10 -35.65
N ILE A 1012 -6.88 -18.83 -34.36
CA ILE A 1012 -6.43 -19.68 -33.25
C ILE A 1012 -7.61 -19.88 -32.31
N ALA A 1013 -7.91 -21.14 -31.95
CA ALA A 1013 -8.96 -21.49 -31.00
C ALA A 1013 -8.36 -21.97 -29.66
N GLY A 1014 -8.63 -21.20 -28.61
CA GLY A 1014 -8.23 -21.47 -27.22
C GLY A 1014 -9.39 -21.92 -26.34
N ALA A 1015 -9.18 -21.94 -25.03
CA ALA A 1015 -10.12 -22.45 -24.04
C ALA A 1015 -11.35 -21.53 -23.83
N GLY A 1016 -12.29 -21.55 -24.79
CA GLY A 1016 -13.50 -20.72 -24.80
C GLY A 1016 -13.37 -19.39 -25.56
N SER A 1017 -12.26 -19.17 -26.26
CA SER A 1017 -11.96 -17.91 -26.95
C SER A 1017 -11.29 -18.16 -28.31
N VAL A 1018 -11.48 -17.22 -29.26
CA VAL A 1018 -10.93 -17.30 -30.62
C VAL A 1018 -10.22 -15.99 -30.93
N LEU A 1019 -8.96 -16.09 -31.36
CA LEU A 1019 -8.17 -14.98 -31.91
C LEU A 1019 -8.15 -15.11 -33.43
N GLN A 1020 -8.57 -14.07 -34.17
CA GLN A 1020 -8.69 -14.16 -35.63
C GLN A 1020 -8.44 -12.82 -36.35
N THR A 1021 -7.64 -12.84 -37.43
CA THR A 1021 -7.46 -11.71 -38.36
C THR A 1021 -8.74 -11.34 -39.12
N PRO A 1022 -8.87 -10.11 -39.64
CA PRO A 1022 -10.01 -9.70 -40.44
C PRO A 1022 -10.18 -10.56 -41.70
N LYS A 1023 -11.39 -10.57 -42.26
CA LYS A 1023 -11.68 -11.27 -43.53
C LYS A 1023 -10.91 -10.61 -44.67
N GLY A 1024 -9.85 -11.28 -45.16
CA GLY A 1024 -8.87 -10.73 -46.12
C GLY A 1024 -7.42 -10.67 -45.60
N GLY A 1025 -7.21 -11.07 -44.34
CA GLY A 1025 -5.94 -11.05 -43.62
C GLY A 1025 -5.77 -9.79 -42.77
N ALA A 1026 -4.68 -9.75 -42.00
CA ALA A 1026 -4.16 -8.55 -41.36
C ALA A 1026 -4.02 -7.42 -42.40
N PRO A 1027 -4.22 -6.15 -42.04
CA PRO A 1027 -4.15 -5.06 -43.00
C PRO A 1027 -2.81 -4.95 -43.77
N LYS A 1028 -2.89 -4.38 -44.97
CA LYS A 1028 -1.83 -4.43 -46.01
C LYS A 1028 -1.29 -3.04 -46.41
N ARG A 1029 -1.60 -1.97 -45.67
CA ARG A 1029 -1.65 -0.61 -46.26
C ARG A 1029 -0.68 0.41 -45.65
N GLY A 1030 0.56 0.39 -46.15
CA GLY A 1030 1.51 1.51 -46.05
C GLY A 1030 2.45 1.45 -44.84
N GLU A 1031 3.60 0.79 -45.03
CA GLU A 1031 4.71 0.71 -44.05
C GLU A 1031 4.36 0.16 -42.64
N ALA A 1032 3.28 -0.61 -42.52
CA ALA A 1032 3.03 -1.41 -41.32
C ALA A 1032 4.15 -2.46 -41.14
N ASP A 1033 4.93 -2.36 -40.07
CA ASP A 1033 5.83 -3.41 -39.60
C ASP A 1033 5.01 -4.64 -39.11
N SER A 1034 5.61 -5.83 -39.04
CA SER A 1034 4.93 -7.05 -38.57
C SER A 1034 4.38 -6.89 -37.14
N VAL A 1035 3.19 -7.44 -36.87
CA VAL A 1035 2.60 -7.46 -35.51
C VAL A 1035 3.15 -8.65 -34.74
N PHE A 1036 3.81 -8.39 -33.60
CA PHE A 1036 4.36 -9.44 -32.73
C PHE A 1036 3.43 -9.73 -31.54
N LEU A 1037 3.18 -11.02 -31.30
CA LEU A 1037 2.37 -11.56 -30.20
C LEU A 1037 3.19 -12.56 -29.38
N GLN A 1038 3.28 -12.41 -28.06
CA GLN A 1038 3.84 -13.42 -27.16
C GLN A 1038 2.75 -14.32 -26.57
N VAL A 1039 2.86 -15.62 -26.78
CA VAL A 1039 1.97 -16.62 -26.19
C VAL A 1039 2.31 -16.80 -24.71
N SER A 1040 1.28 -16.76 -23.86
CA SER A 1040 1.35 -17.05 -22.43
C SER A 1040 0.13 -17.89 -21.99
N GLY A 1041 0.22 -18.55 -20.84
CA GLY A 1041 -0.89 -19.34 -20.29
C GLY A 1041 -0.55 -20.14 -19.03
N PRO A 1042 -1.27 -21.24 -18.76
CA PRO A 1042 -1.11 -22.06 -17.56
C PRO A 1042 0.30 -22.63 -17.30
N GLU A 1043 1.07 -22.99 -18.33
CA GLU A 1043 2.47 -23.41 -18.18
C GLU A 1043 3.39 -22.24 -17.81
N ALA A 1044 3.04 -20.98 -18.09
CA ALA A 1044 3.74 -19.82 -17.50
C ALA A 1044 3.63 -19.79 -15.97
N LEU A 1045 2.58 -20.41 -15.39
CA LEU A 1045 2.43 -20.60 -13.95
C LEU A 1045 3.25 -21.79 -13.43
N ALA A 1046 3.57 -22.76 -14.30
CA ALA A 1046 4.17 -24.05 -13.93
C ALA A 1046 5.68 -24.13 -14.17
N ALA A 1047 6.22 -23.43 -15.18
CA ALA A 1047 7.61 -23.48 -15.65
C ALA A 1047 8.65 -22.84 -14.68
N ARG A 1048 8.28 -22.68 -13.40
CA ARG A 1048 9.17 -22.35 -12.27
C ARG A 1048 9.11 -23.35 -11.13
N ALA A 1049 8.63 -24.59 -11.40
CA ALA A 1049 9.17 -25.76 -10.72
C ALA A 1049 10.71 -25.83 -10.93
N PRO A 1050 11.49 -26.41 -9.99
CA PRO A 1050 12.83 -25.90 -9.68
C PRO A 1050 13.98 -26.45 -10.55
N GLU A 1051 13.86 -26.41 -11.88
CA GLU A 1051 14.77 -27.13 -12.79
C GLU A 1051 15.98 -26.32 -13.34
N GLN A 1052 16.13 -25.04 -12.99
CA GLN A 1052 17.28 -24.22 -13.46
C GLN A 1052 18.09 -23.57 -12.33
N LEU A 1053 18.82 -24.42 -11.59
CA LEU A 1053 19.99 -23.99 -10.81
C LEU A 1053 21.25 -23.97 -11.71
N VAL A 1054 21.76 -22.76 -11.93
CA VAL A 1054 23.13 -22.37 -12.33
C VAL A 1054 24.06 -23.49 -12.82
N ALA A 1055 24.32 -23.54 -14.13
CA ALA A 1055 25.46 -24.27 -14.68
C ALA A 1055 26.79 -23.66 -14.17
N PRO A 1056 27.77 -24.48 -13.70
CA PRO A 1056 28.95 -23.97 -13.01
C PRO A 1056 29.92 -23.24 -13.96
N VAL A 1057 30.33 -22.03 -13.57
CA VAL A 1057 31.38 -21.27 -14.28
C VAL A 1057 32.74 -21.97 -14.10
N PRO A 1058 33.51 -22.23 -15.17
CA PRO A 1058 34.82 -22.89 -15.06
C PRO A 1058 35.79 -22.17 -14.12
N ARG A 1059 36.35 -22.93 -13.16
CA ARG A 1059 37.18 -22.45 -12.03
C ARG A 1059 38.47 -21.68 -12.41
N ALA A 1060 38.85 -21.67 -13.69
CA ALA A 1060 40.12 -21.11 -14.18
C ALA A 1060 40.17 -19.56 -14.14
N SER A 1061 39.04 -18.86 -14.23
CA SER A 1061 39.02 -17.41 -14.44
C SER A 1061 39.18 -16.56 -13.17
N ILE A 1062 39.03 -17.14 -11.98
CA ILE A 1062 38.96 -16.39 -10.70
C ILE A 1062 40.34 -16.20 -10.04
N LEU A 1063 41.32 -17.08 -10.31
CA LEU A 1063 42.64 -17.09 -9.67
C LEU A 1063 43.64 -16.02 -10.16
N LYS A 1064 43.18 -14.94 -10.83
CA LYS A 1064 44.03 -13.84 -11.31
C LYS A 1064 43.69 -12.45 -10.74
N ALA A 1065 42.67 -12.32 -9.89
CA ALA A 1065 42.16 -11.02 -9.42
C ALA A 1065 42.59 -10.60 -7.99
N THR A 1066 43.19 -11.48 -7.20
CA THR A 1066 43.43 -11.27 -5.75
C THR A 1066 44.92 -11.30 -5.37
N ALA A 1067 45.70 -10.39 -5.94
CA ALA A 1067 47.05 -10.09 -5.45
C ALA A 1067 47.00 -8.98 -4.37
N LEU A 1068 46.99 -9.36 -3.09
CA LEU A 1068 47.09 -8.41 -1.99
C LEU A 1068 48.48 -7.76 -1.92
N PRO A 1069 48.60 -6.45 -1.62
CA PRO A 1069 49.89 -5.82 -1.34
C PRO A 1069 50.46 -6.37 -0.02
N LYS A 1070 51.78 -6.62 0.01
CA LYS A 1070 52.47 -7.06 1.23
C LYS A 1070 52.47 -5.96 2.29
N ALA A 1071 52.35 -6.36 3.56
CA ALA A 1071 52.42 -5.44 4.70
C ALA A 1071 53.79 -4.73 4.79
N PRO A 1072 53.85 -3.47 5.28
CA PRO A 1072 55.09 -2.72 5.43
C PRO A 1072 56.02 -3.34 6.48
N THR A 1073 57.33 -3.26 6.22
CA THR A 1073 58.38 -3.88 7.05
C THR A 1073 58.62 -3.10 8.35
N HIS A 1074 59.32 -3.72 9.30
CA HIS A 1074 59.67 -3.11 10.60
C HIS A 1074 60.41 -1.78 10.42
N GLU A 1075 61.33 -1.71 9.47
CA GLU A 1075 62.14 -0.54 9.14
C GLU A 1075 61.31 0.67 8.68
N GLN A 1076 60.14 0.44 8.08
CA GLN A 1076 59.21 1.51 7.69
C GLN A 1076 58.43 2.08 8.88
N ARG A 1077 58.31 1.33 10.00
CA ARG A 1077 57.66 1.81 11.23
C ARG A 1077 58.57 2.70 12.07
N GLU A 1078 59.89 2.47 12.04
CA GLU A 1078 60.84 3.24 12.85
C GLU A 1078 61.08 4.65 12.29
N ARG A 1079 61.03 4.83 10.96
CA ARG A 1079 61.21 6.15 10.30
C ARG A 1079 60.13 7.19 10.67
N VAL A 1080 58.97 6.75 11.19
CA VAL A 1080 57.89 7.63 11.68
C VAL A 1080 58.17 8.13 13.11
N ARG A 1081 59.10 7.51 13.85
CA ARG A 1081 59.36 7.80 15.27
C ARG A 1081 60.39 8.91 15.53
N GLN A 1082 60.94 9.56 14.50
CA GLN A 1082 62.04 10.52 14.64
C GLN A 1082 61.78 11.87 13.92
N GLN A 1083 60.90 12.71 14.49
CA GLN A 1083 60.96 14.17 14.30
C GLN A 1083 60.68 14.89 15.63
N PRO A 1084 61.54 15.83 16.09
CA PRO A 1084 61.41 16.43 17.42
C PRO A 1084 60.80 17.85 17.41
N GLY A 1085 59.78 18.03 18.26
CA GLY A 1085 59.62 19.22 19.10
C GLY A 1085 58.92 20.46 18.55
N ARG A 1086 57.99 21.00 19.36
CA ARG A 1086 58.08 22.42 19.77
C ARG A 1086 57.41 22.68 21.13
N THR A 1087 58.06 23.56 21.87
CA THR A 1087 57.77 24.04 23.24
C THR A 1087 56.39 24.68 23.42
N ALA A 1088 55.82 24.52 24.61
CA ALA A 1088 54.69 25.31 25.12
C ALA A 1088 55.16 26.36 26.17
N PRO A 1089 54.42 27.47 26.37
CA PRO A 1089 54.50 28.31 27.56
C PRO A 1089 53.39 27.99 28.59
N ARG A 1090 53.56 28.50 29.82
CA ARG A 1090 52.59 28.40 30.93
C ARG A 1090 51.51 29.50 30.89
N PRO A 1091 50.38 29.36 31.62
CA PRO A 1091 49.36 30.40 31.73
C PRO A 1091 49.74 31.50 32.73
N GLU A 1092 49.20 32.70 32.53
CA GLU A 1092 49.15 33.77 33.54
C GLU A 1092 47.75 33.87 34.17
N VAL A 1093 47.70 34.44 35.38
CA VAL A 1093 46.48 34.65 36.16
C VAL A 1093 46.06 36.12 36.07
N GLY A 1094 44.82 36.38 35.65
CA GLY A 1094 44.23 37.72 35.63
C GLY A 1094 42.90 37.76 36.38
N GLN A 1095 42.89 38.42 37.55
CA GLN A 1095 41.64 38.80 38.23
C GLN A 1095 41.12 40.14 37.67
N GLY A 1096 39.81 40.32 37.64
CA GLY A 1096 39.16 41.57 37.23
C GLY A 1096 37.74 41.64 37.76
N GLU A 1097 37.50 42.51 38.74
CA GLU A 1097 36.19 42.73 39.36
C GLU A 1097 35.39 43.82 38.62
N GLY A 1098 34.06 43.82 38.73
CA GLY A 1098 33.23 44.96 38.27
C GLY A 1098 31.76 44.60 37.98
N PRO A 1099 30.76 45.19 38.66
CA PRO A 1099 29.39 44.66 38.64
C PRO A 1099 28.34 45.56 37.96
N ARG A 1100 27.18 44.98 37.60
CA ARG A 1100 25.90 45.72 37.42
C ARG A 1100 24.65 44.86 37.70
N THR A 1101 24.21 44.94 38.95
CA THR A 1101 22.80 45.01 39.43
C THR A 1101 21.67 44.27 38.67
N SER A 1102 21.10 43.28 39.37
CA SER A 1102 19.73 42.71 39.29
C SER A 1102 18.59 43.77 39.45
N PRO A 1103 17.27 43.46 39.49
CA PRO A 1103 16.58 42.14 39.37
C PRO A 1103 15.25 42.12 38.57
N ARG A 1104 14.65 40.92 38.41
CA ARG A 1104 13.23 40.65 38.82
C ARG A 1104 12.87 39.16 38.77
N ASN A 1105 12.14 38.69 39.78
CA ASN A 1105 11.51 37.37 39.93
C ASN A 1105 10.00 37.56 40.21
N LEU A 1106 9.27 36.44 40.37
CA LEU A 1106 7.85 36.27 40.76
C LEU A 1106 6.83 36.13 39.59
N PRO A 1107 5.70 35.41 39.77
CA PRO A 1107 5.67 33.98 40.09
C PRO A 1107 4.61 33.19 39.27
N VAL A 1108 4.62 31.86 39.38
CA VAL A 1108 3.59 30.96 38.81
C VAL A 1108 2.55 30.61 39.88
N PRO A 1109 1.23 30.71 39.61
CA PRO A 1109 0.17 30.19 40.48
C PRO A 1109 -0.08 28.69 40.26
N LYS A 1110 -0.71 28.04 41.25
CA LYS A 1110 -1.18 26.65 41.19
C LYS A 1110 -2.54 26.54 40.50
#